data_AF-A0A183KPA1-F1
#
_entry.id   AF-A0A183KPA1-F1
#
_cell.length_a   1.000
_cell.length_b   1.000
_cell.length_c   1.000
_cell.angle_alpha   90.00
_cell.angle_beta   90.00
_cell.angle_gamma   90.00
#
_symmetry.space_group_name_H-M   'P 1'
#
loop_
_entity.id
_entity.type
_entity.pdbx_description
1 polymer ?
#
loop_
_entity_poly.entity_id
_entity_poly.type
_entity_poly.pdbx_seq_one_letter_code
_entity_poly.pdbx_strand_id
1 'polypeptide(L)'
;MGNLTLDDNLNRHLLDDHQEILNKIRTRQSSSRSVLFQAEQAIETLRHTNQPESIWKQLEVKCQELRTRLEDLQTEAEGRVRILLHSLDSLEHLTYKLQSLRNLLENLDSVLLVNTPSVNTTTTIGENQLSNKLNTINHPDEIDSCILRIKAALSESNSSHNNVISTLPSVKQKFIASVNRYADSKKTYNIKLNHFTGLNCKQYEDKIQRNNIELEDRIEYTVKEANNRLLHLIGRLEIQSTYLTEINILYKQYEKHLSESIHQLDKTKLQLNIIQKSLLRSDELNILTMNKIKKLSQERLTKLYTLQGDLNKTENDLKNLKSVELDLIEKKFTEANLITNNSMNAMNQPLDNALNYQKQLIDQCEKLQKQFMKYLLTNQTTQECLNEFLNQTNRIGDQLSNDYIDHKMDEIKKQSIEFPLDMNKLNEILAQINSIQSASQTLRNRLNQTIEQIKTIDPNKLRLTQSELKQTDILDNRLETLKDDVISRISQLDTLQNQLTQYDSDINEFNIWLDEVGNQLNCQTTAHLPENYLKHKLQSIKMLIPNRQLQLDNIQQSINALLTKLPESDDHGKLMKENMNKLNNRWSQLLHLINTREDDLKARESFNNSYAQARNQVQEMLLTADGRLTTLSSPITLNLNSVKQQMDKLNELYSLRETIKQHLDEVDQLGSAYDTLLHTSSGIDKNFGRGTTSSSDAHISASSAVPRVSTSAAYKQSKDNKLMNVLSPMASSGSSGISSADPMCNLHGKLSFPSIMH
;
A
#
# COMPACT_ATOMS: atom_id res chain seq x y z
N MET A 1 -17.78 17.12 -10.61
CA MET A 1 -17.09 17.69 -11.79
C MET A 1 -18.08 18.53 -12.56
N GLY A 2 -17.69 19.70 -13.08
CA GLY A 2 -18.53 20.50 -13.96
C GLY A 2 -18.74 19.80 -15.31
N ASN A 3 -19.96 19.82 -15.82
CA ASN A 3 -20.31 19.22 -17.12
C ASN A 3 -19.66 20.01 -18.26
N LEU A 4 -18.51 19.55 -18.76
CA LEU A 4 -18.05 19.83 -20.12
C LEU A 4 -18.86 18.93 -21.05
N THR A 5 -20.12 19.29 -21.26
CA THR A 5 -21.00 18.62 -22.21
C THR A 5 -20.81 19.25 -23.58
N LEU A 6 -20.61 18.43 -24.59
CA LEU A 6 -20.94 18.79 -25.96
C LEU A 6 -22.41 19.19 -26.00
N ASP A 7 -22.70 20.49 -26.13
CA ASP A 7 -24.00 20.89 -26.67
C ASP A 7 -23.96 20.54 -28.17
N ASP A 8 -24.19 19.26 -28.44
CA ASP A 8 -24.09 18.66 -29.77
C ASP A 8 -24.98 19.39 -30.77
N ASN A 9 -26.13 19.89 -30.32
CA ASN A 9 -27.08 20.58 -31.18
C ASN A 9 -26.56 21.97 -31.56
N LEU A 10 -26.14 22.77 -30.58
CA LEU A 10 -25.65 24.12 -30.86
C LEU A 10 -24.37 24.12 -31.69
N ASN A 11 -23.44 23.20 -31.40
CA ASN A 11 -22.17 23.13 -32.11
C ASN A 11 -22.32 22.53 -33.53
N ARG A 12 -23.25 21.58 -33.74
CA ARG A 12 -23.59 21.10 -35.08
C ARG A 12 -24.30 22.16 -35.90
N HIS A 13 -25.24 22.90 -35.32
CA HIS A 13 -25.88 24.03 -36.00
C HIS A 13 -24.87 25.07 -36.46
N LEU A 14 -23.87 25.39 -35.64
CA LEU A 14 -22.81 26.31 -36.05
C LEU A 14 -22.00 25.79 -37.26
N LEU A 15 -21.69 24.49 -37.28
CA LEU A 15 -21.01 23.86 -38.44
C LEU A 15 -21.91 23.89 -39.68
N ASP A 16 -23.19 23.56 -39.53
CA ASP A 16 -24.18 23.56 -40.61
C ASP A 16 -24.35 24.95 -41.23
N ASP A 17 -24.41 26.01 -40.40
CA ASP A 17 -24.47 27.40 -40.85
C ASP A 17 -23.25 27.78 -41.69
N HIS A 18 -22.04 27.40 -41.24
CA HIS A 18 -20.81 27.65 -41.99
C HIS A 18 -20.74 26.85 -43.29
N GLN A 19 -21.27 25.63 -43.30
CA GLN A 19 -21.39 24.80 -44.50
C GLN A 19 -22.40 25.41 -45.49
N GLU A 20 -23.51 25.96 -45.00
CA GLU A 20 -24.50 26.66 -45.81
C GLU A 20 -23.91 27.93 -46.44
N ILE A 21 -23.14 28.72 -45.67
CA ILE A 21 -22.42 29.89 -46.18
C ILE A 21 -21.44 29.47 -47.29
N LEU A 22 -20.66 28.41 -47.09
CA LEU A 22 -19.75 27.89 -48.11
C LEU A 22 -20.50 27.47 -49.39
N ASN A 23 -21.64 26.79 -49.26
CA ASN A 23 -22.49 26.40 -50.39
C ASN A 23 -23.06 27.63 -51.13
N LYS A 24 -23.48 28.67 -50.39
CA LYS A 24 -23.93 29.95 -50.95
C LYS A 24 -22.81 30.70 -51.68
N ILE A 25 -21.58 30.65 -51.16
CA ILE A 25 -20.40 31.22 -51.84
C ILE A 25 -20.15 30.48 -53.15
N ARG A 26 -20.09 29.14 -53.13
CA ARG A 26 -19.84 28.31 -54.32
C ARG A 26 -20.88 28.54 -55.43
N THR A 27 -22.16 28.60 -55.06
CA THR A 27 -23.25 28.85 -56.01
C THR A 27 -23.12 30.23 -56.67
N ARG A 28 -22.88 31.31 -55.89
CA ARG A 28 -22.70 32.67 -56.42
C ARG A 28 -21.39 32.89 -57.17
N GLN A 29 -20.33 32.16 -56.80
CA GLN A 29 -19.02 32.25 -57.43
C GLN A 29 -19.07 31.79 -58.89
N SER A 30 -19.97 30.88 -59.26
CA SER A 30 -20.18 30.47 -60.65
C SER A 30 -20.57 31.65 -61.55
N SER A 31 -21.51 32.49 -61.10
CA SER A 31 -21.94 33.69 -61.81
C SER A 31 -20.82 34.74 -61.86
N SER A 32 -20.12 34.98 -60.75
CA SER A 32 -19.00 35.93 -60.72
C SER A 32 -17.82 35.49 -61.60
N ARG A 33 -17.51 34.18 -61.66
CA ARG A 33 -16.49 33.63 -62.56
C ARG A 33 -16.91 33.75 -64.03
N SER A 34 -18.18 33.59 -64.35
CA SER A 34 -18.69 33.82 -65.71
C SER A 34 -18.53 35.27 -66.14
N VAL A 35 -18.85 36.23 -65.26
CA VAL A 35 -18.66 37.66 -65.53
C VAL A 35 -17.18 38.00 -65.69
N LEU A 36 -16.32 37.44 -64.82
CA LEU A 36 -14.87 37.61 -64.90
C LEU A 36 -14.31 37.07 -66.22
N PHE A 37 -14.74 35.87 -66.64
CA PHE A 37 -14.36 35.28 -67.91
C PHE A 37 -14.78 36.12 -69.12
N GLN A 38 -16.01 36.67 -69.10
CA GLN A 38 -16.47 37.60 -70.14
C GLN A 38 -15.67 38.90 -70.16
N ALA A 39 -15.31 39.43 -68.99
CA ALA A 39 -14.47 40.63 -68.88
C ALA A 39 -13.04 40.37 -69.38
N GLU A 40 -12.47 39.19 -69.11
CA GLU A 40 -11.17 38.76 -69.63
C GLU A 40 -11.18 38.60 -71.16
N GLN A 41 -12.24 38.01 -71.73
CA GLN A 41 -12.43 37.95 -73.18
C GLN A 41 -12.56 39.34 -73.82
N ALA A 42 -13.25 40.26 -73.15
CA ALA A 42 -13.38 41.64 -73.59
C ALA A 42 -12.02 42.36 -73.56
N ILE A 43 -11.21 42.17 -72.51
CA ILE A 43 -9.84 42.71 -72.42
C ILE A 43 -8.99 42.20 -73.58
N GLU A 44 -9.03 40.90 -73.89
CA GLU A 44 -8.25 40.32 -74.99
C GLU A 44 -8.68 40.89 -76.35
N THR A 45 -9.99 41.08 -76.56
CA THR A 45 -10.54 41.73 -77.77
C THR A 45 -10.11 43.19 -77.88
N LEU A 46 -10.05 43.92 -76.76
CA LEU A 46 -9.61 45.32 -76.69
C LEU A 46 -8.10 45.47 -76.95
N ARG A 47 -7.28 44.47 -76.57
CA ARG A 47 -5.85 44.40 -76.93
C ARG A 47 -5.64 44.29 -78.44
N HIS A 48 -6.51 43.58 -79.14
CA HIS A 48 -6.43 43.39 -80.60
C HIS A 48 -7.01 44.56 -81.43
N THR A 49 -7.69 45.54 -80.83
CA THR A 49 -8.42 46.61 -81.54
C THR A 49 -7.82 48.02 -81.40
N ASN A 50 -6.54 48.17 -81.02
CA ASN A 50 -5.82 49.45 -80.89
C ASN A 50 -6.49 50.49 -79.96
N GLN A 51 -7.22 50.04 -78.94
CA GLN A 51 -7.80 50.90 -77.89
C GLN A 51 -6.71 51.40 -76.90
N PRO A 52 -6.90 52.56 -76.25
CA PRO A 52 -5.92 53.14 -75.33
C PRO A 52 -5.55 52.19 -74.18
N GLU A 53 -4.24 52.04 -73.91
CA GLU A 53 -3.71 51.17 -72.85
C GLU A 53 -4.29 51.46 -71.46
N SER A 54 -4.61 52.72 -71.18
CA SER A 54 -5.17 53.14 -69.89
C SER A 54 -6.51 52.47 -69.54
N ILE A 55 -7.32 52.09 -70.53
CA ILE A 55 -8.69 51.58 -70.31
C ILE A 55 -8.65 50.08 -70.01
N TRP A 56 -7.98 49.27 -70.84
CA TRP A 56 -7.93 47.83 -70.64
C TRP A 56 -7.03 47.43 -69.46
N LYS A 57 -5.97 48.20 -69.17
CA LYS A 57 -5.08 47.95 -68.03
C LYS A 57 -5.76 48.21 -66.68
N GLN A 58 -6.63 49.22 -66.58
CA GLN A 58 -7.46 49.42 -65.38
C GLN A 58 -8.48 48.30 -65.19
N LEU A 59 -9.10 47.83 -66.28
CA LEU A 59 -10.03 46.70 -66.24
C LEU A 59 -9.32 45.38 -65.88
N GLU A 60 -8.10 45.17 -66.37
CA GLU A 60 -7.24 44.03 -66.04
C GLU A 60 -6.87 44.02 -64.54
N VAL A 61 -6.46 45.16 -63.98
CA VAL A 61 -6.21 45.29 -62.53
C VAL A 61 -7.47 44.96 -61.72
N LYS A 62 -8.64 45.42 -62.16
CA LYS A 62 -9.92 45.14 -61.49
C LYS A 62 -10.36 43.68 -61.62
N CYS A 63 -10.12 43.03 -62.76
CA CYS A 63 -10.38 41.61 -62.94
C CYS A 63 -9.43 40.78 -62.07
N GLN A 64 -8.15 41.13 -61.99
CA GLN A 64 -7.19 40.46 -61.12
C GLN A 64 -7.56 40.65 -59.64
N GLU A 65 -7.94 41.85 -59.23
CA GLU A 65 -8.44 42.14 -57.88
C GLU A 65 -9.69 41.30 -57.55
N LEU A 66 -10.64 41.17 -58.49
CA LEU A 66 -11.84 40.36 -58.32
C LEU A 66 -11.52 38.85 -58.25
N ARG A 67 -10.58 38.35 -59.07
CA ARG A 67 -10.11 36.95 -59.02
C ARG A 67 -9.53 36.64 -57.64
N THR A 68 -8.57 37.44 -57.18
CA THR A 68 -7.93 37.25 -55.87
C THR A 68 -8.98 37.29 -54.75
N ARG A 69 -9.93 38.24 -54.78
CA ARG A 69 -10.99 38.32 -53.77
C ARG A 69 -11.93 37.10 -53.75
N LEU A 70 -12.27 36.55 -54.93
CA LEU A 70 -13.12 35.36 -55.03
C LEU A 70 -12.40 34.10 -54.54
N GLU A 71 -11.10 34.01 -54.78
CA GLU A 71 -10.24 32.92 -54.26
C GLU A 71 -10.04 33.05 -52.75
N ASP A 72 -9.76 34.24 -52.24
CA ASP A 72 -9.63 34.54 -50.80
C ASP A 72 -10.92 34.22 -50.03
N LEU A 73 -12.09 34.57 -50.58
CA LEU A 73 -13.37 34.30 -49.94
C LEU A 73 -13.68 32.80 -49.87
N GLN A 74 -13.37 32.07 -50.92
CA GLN A 74 -13.56 30.62 -50.96
C GLN A 74 -12.60 29.90 -50.00
N THR A 75 -11.32 30.25 -50.05
CA THR A 75 -10.29 29.63 -49.20
C THR A 75 -10.54 29.92 -47.71
N GLU A 76 -11.00 31.12 -47.36
CA GLU A 76 -11.40 31.47 -45.99
C GLU A 76 -12.63 30.67 -45.53
N ALA A 77 -13.67 30.54 -46.36
CA ALA A 77 -14.87 29.79 -46.02
C ALA A 77 -14.57 28.28 -45.83
N GLU A 78 -13.77 27.69 -46.71
CA GLU A 78 -13.30 26.31 -46.59
C GLU A 78 -12.37 26.11 -45.38
N GLY A 79 -11.52 27.09 -45.09
CA GLY A 79 -10.65 27.11 -43.92
C GLY A 79 -11.43 27.11 -42.61
N ARG A 80 -12.50 27.89 -42.50
CA ARG A 80 -13.36 27.96 -41.31
C ARG A 80 -14.09 26.65 -41.02
N VAL A 81 -14.70 26.05 -42.04
CA VAL A 81 -15.35 24.73 -41.92
C VAL A 81 -14.33 23.71 -41.41
N ARG A 82 -13.11 23.71 -41.97
CA ARG A 82 -12.04 22.80 -41.54
C ARG A 82 -11.62 23.01 -40.07
N ILE A 83 -11.47 24.27 -39.64
CA ILE A 83 -11.11 24.62 -38.26
C ILE A 83 -12.22 24.24 -37.28
N LEU A 84 -13.49 24.48 -37.62
CA LEU A 84 -14.65 24.08 -36.83
C LEU A 84 -14.75 22.56 -36.68
N LEU A 85 -14.59 21.81 -37.78
CA LEU A 85 -14.58 20.35 -37.75
C LEU A 85 -13.48 19.81 -36.82
N HIS A 86 -12.27 20.35 -36.94
CA HIS A 86 -11.14 19.96 -36.09
C HIS A 86 -11.36 20.32 -34.60
N SER A 87 -12.08 21.42 -34.33
CA SER A 87 -12.40 21.85 -32.97
C SER A 87 -13.45 20.94 -32.33
N LEU A 88 -14.43 20.50 -33.12
CA LEU A 88 -15.44 19.52 -32.74
C LEU A 88 -14.80 18.16 -32.43
N ASP A 89 -13.96 17.63 -33.32
CA ASP A 89 -13.24 16.36 -33.11
C ASP A 89 -12.38 16.41 -31.84
N SER A 90 -11.70 17.54 -31.61
CA SER A 90 -10.86 17.75 -30.42
C SER A 90 -11.70 17.84 -29.13
N LEU A 91 -12.89 18.44 -29.20
CA LEU A 91 -13.83 18.53 -28.08
C LEU A 91 -14.42 17.16 -27.74
N GLU A 92 -14.79 16.38 -28.75
CA GLU A 92 -15.28 15.01 -28.58
C GLU A 92 -14.24 14.12 -27.91
N HIS A 93 -12.99 14.19 -28.38
CA HIS A 93 -11.91 13.43 -27.77
C HIS A 93 -11.63 13.85 -26.31
N LEU A 94 -11.71 15.16 -26.00
CA LEU A 94 -11.59 15.66 -24.62
C LEU A 94 -12.75 15.17 -23.74
N THR A 95 -13.98 15.21 -24.25
CA THR A 95 -15.19 14.78 -23.54
C THR A 95 -15.13 13.28 -23.23
N TYR A 96 -14.75 12.46 -24.20
CA TYR A 96 -14.57 11.02 -24.02
C TYR A 96 -13.55 10.71 -22.91
N LYS A 97 -12.39 11.38 -22.93
CA LYS A 97 -11.33 11.19 -21.92
C LYS A 97 -11.78 11.63 -20.52
N LEU A 98 -12.51 12.75 -20.41
CA LEU A 98 -13.08 13.20 -19.13
C LEU A 98 -14.14 12.23 -18.61
N GLN A 99 -14.96 11.64 -19.48
CA GLN A 99 -15.93 10.61 -19.09
C GLN A 99 -15.23 9.33 -18.61
N SER A 100 -14.16 8.89 -19.28
CA SER A 100 -13.35 7.77 -18.80
C SER A 100 -12.76 8.04 -17.41
N LEU A 101 -12.26 9.26 -17.17
CA LEU A 101 -11.75 9.67 -15.86
C LEU A 101 -12.84 9.69 -14.79
N ARG A 102 -14.05 10.15 -15.14
CA ARG A 102 -15.20 10.14 -14.24
C ARG A 102 -15.60 8.72 -13.84
N ASN A 103 -15.70 7.81 -14.79
CA ASN A 103 -16.02 6.41 -14.52
C ASN A 103 -14.95 5.76 -13.61
N LEU A 104 -13.66 6.08 -13.83
CA LEU A 104 -12.58 5.61 -12.97
C LEU A 104 -12.72 6.13 -11.53
N LEU A 105 -13.04 7.41 -11.36
CA LEU A 105 -13.24 8.00 -10.04
C LEU A 105 -14.45 7.40 -9.32
N GLU A 106 -15.55 7.17 -10.03
CA GLU A 106 -16.74 6.50 -9.47
C GLU A 106 -16.43 5.06 -9.05
N ASN A 107 -15.63 4.31 -9.83
CA ASN A 107 -15.16 2.98 -9.46
C ASN A 107 -14.30 3.02 -8.18
N LEU A 108 -13.31 3.91 -8.10
CA LEU A 108 -12.46 4.05 -6.92
C LEU A 108 -13.23 4.50 -5.67
N ASP A 109 -14.19 5.41 -5.83
CA ASP A 109 -15.08 5.82 -4.74
C ASP A 109 -15.96 4.64 -4.25
N SER A 110 -16.36 3.72 -5.14
CA SER A 110 -17.18 2.55 -4.78
C SER A 110 -16.42 1.47 -4.00
N VAL A 111 -15.09 1.47 -4.07
CA VAL A 111 -14.22 0.48 -3.42
C VAL A 111 -13.75 0.97 -2.04
N LEU A 112 -13.89 2.26 -1.75
CA LEU A 112 -13.57 2.82 -0.44
C LEU A 112 -14.48 2.26 0.65
N LEU A 113 -13.87 1.74 1.72
CA LEU A 113 -14.62 1.37 2.92
C LEU A 113 -14.96 2.65 3.70
N VAL A 114 -16.24 2.84 4.01
CA VAL A 114 -16.74 4.00 4.74
C VAL A 114 -17.66 3.51 5.85
N ASN A 115 -17.26 3.77 7.11
CA ASN A 115 -18.18 3.70 8.23
C ASN A 115 -19.19 4.85 8.11
N THR A 116 -20.44 4.54 7.75
CA THR A 116 -21.55 5.45 8.04
C THR A 116 -22.11 5.07 9.40
N PRO A 117 -22.10 5.97 10.40
CA PRO A 117 -23.03 5.84 11.51
C PRO A 117 -24.42 5.83 10.87
N SER A 118 -25.18 4.77 11.11
CA SER A 118 -26.59 4.68 10.76
C SER A 118 -27.35 5.83 11.43
N VAL A 119 -27.39 7.00 10.81
CA VAL A 119 -28.36 8.04 11.13
C VAL A 119 -29.59 7.73 10.28
N ASN A 120 -30.62 7.23 10.95
CA ASN A 120 -31.96 7.14 10.42
C ASN A 120 -32.44 8.55 10.03
N THR A 121 -32.24 8.95 8.77
CA THR A 121 -32.99 10.05 8.18
C THR A 121 -33.80 9.52 7.02
N THR A 122 -35.04 9.17 7.34
CA THR A 122 -36.15 9.09 6.39
C THR A 122 -36.26 10.41 5.64
N THR A 123 -35.90 10.42 4.36
CA THR A 123 -36.49 11.35 3.40
C THR A 123 -36.46 10.73 2.01
N THR A 124 -37.64 10.27 1.61
CA THR A 124 -38.06 9.98 0.23
C THR A 124 -37.63 11.07 -0.74
N ILE A 125 -36.98 10.70 -1.84
CA ILE A 125 -37.40 10.92 -3.24
C ILE A 125 -36.44 10.09 -4.10
N GLY A 126 -37.00 9.24 -4.96
CA GLY A 126 -36.27 8.21 -5.67
C GLY A 126 -35.46 8.73 -6.85
N GLU A 127 -34.28 8.17 -7.02
CA GLU A 127 -33.71 7.81 -8.31
C GLU A 127 -32.60 6.77 -8.09
N ASN A 128 -32.81 5.60 -8.69
CA ASN A 128 -31.86 4.51 -8.95
C ASN A 128 -31.13 3.83 -7.78
N GLN A 129 -31.79 2.75 -7.35
CA GLN A 129 -31.20 1.56 -6.72
C GLN A 129 -29.97 1.06 -7.50
N LEU A 130 -28.78 1.43 -7.02
CA LEU A 130 -27.56 0.60 -7.06
C LEU A 130 -27.18 0.29 -5.62
N SER A 131 -28.11 -0.31 -4.90
CA SER A 131 -27.88 -0.91 -3.60
C SER A 131 -27.06 -2.19 -3.77
N ASN A 132 -26.06 -2.35 -2.88
CA ASN A 132 -25.26 -3.54 -2.59
C ASN A 132 -23.87 -3.60 -3.25
N LYS A 133 -22.85 -3.10 -2.52
CA LYS A 133 -21.53 -3.73 -2.36
C LYS A 133 -20.91 -3.21 -1.05
N LEU A 134 -20.41 -4.13 -0.22
CA LEU A 134 -20.11 -3.99 1.22
C LEU A 134 -19.23 -2.78 1.57
N ASN A 135 -19.77 -1.84 2.35
CA ASN A 135 -19.04 -0.70 2.93
C ASN A 135 -18.42 -1.00 4.31
N THR A 136 -18.65 -2.19 4.87
CA THR A 136 -18.26 -2.58 6.23
C THR A 136 -17.78 -4.03 6.26
N ILE A 137 -16.75 -4.30 7.06
CA ILE A 137 -16.25 -5.65 7.31
C ILE A 137 -17.09 -6.25 8.44
N ASN A 138 -17.92 -7.24 8.13
CA ASN A 138 -18.77 -7.91 9.11
C ASN A 138 -18.11 -9.15 9.71
N HIS A 139 -17.14 -9.72 9.00
CA HIS A 139 -16.34 -10.86 9.44
C HIS A 139 -14.87 -10.65 9.05
N PRO A 140 -13.90 -10.97 9.92
CA PRO A 140 -12.47 -10.84 9.60
C PRO A 140 -12.04 -11.58 8.32
N ASP A 141 -12.66 -12.71 7.99
CA ASP A 141 -12.37 -13.46 6.75
C ASP A 141 -12.69 -12.67 5.46
N GLU A 142 -13.50 -11.60 5.56
CA GLU A 142 -13.78 -10.71 4.43
C GLU A 142 -12.58 -9.80 4.10
N ILE A 143 -11.61 -9.65 5.02
CA ILE A 143 -10.46 -8.76 4.85
C ILE A 143 -9.66 -9.11 3.60
N ASP A 144 -9.35 -10.40 3.36
CA ASP A 144 -8.60 -10.84 2.17
C ASP A 144 -9.32 -10.47 0.87
N SER A 145 -10.65 -10.64 0.84
CA SER A 145 -11.49 -10.24 -0.29
C SER A 145 -11.48 -8.72 -0.51
N CYS A 146 -11.49 -7.94 0.58
CA CYS A 146 -11.41 -6.49 0.52
C CYS A 146 -10.04 -6.01 0.01
N ILE A 147 -8.93 -6.59 0.52
CA ILE A 147 -7.58 -6.29 0.05
C ILE A 147 -7.45 -6.59 -1.45
N LEU A 148 -7.95 -7.74 -1.91
CA LEU A 148 -7.95 -8.11 -3.32
C LEU A 148 -8.73 -7.11 -4.18
N ARG A 149 -9.91 -6.69 -3.72
CA ARG A 149 -10.74 -5.67 -4.41
C ARG A 149 -10.02 -4.32 -4.50
N ILE A 150 -9.39 -3.86 -3.41
CA ILE A 150 -8.62 -2.61 -3.39
C ILE A 150 -7.41 -2.71 -4.32
N LYS A 151 -6.65 -3.81 -4.29
CA LYS A 151 -5.49 -4.02 -5.18
C LYS A 151 -5.89 -4.09 -6.66
N ALA A 152 -7.02 -4.71 -6.97
CA ALA A 152 -7.57 -4.74 -8.32
C ALA A 152 -7.93 -3.32 -8.79
N ALA A 153 -8.62 -2.54 -7.96
CA ALA A 153 -8.98 -1.15 -8.27
C ALA A 153 -7.74 -0.24 -8.42
N LEU A 154 -6.72 -0.41 -7.58
CA LEU A 154 -5.45 0.29 -7.70
C LEU A 154 -4.69 -0.09 -8.98
N SER A 155 -4.72 -1.36 -9.37
CA SER A 155 -4.09 -1.84 -10.61
C SER A 155 -4.82 -1.31 -11.86
N GLU A 156 -6.15 -1.31 -11.84
CA GLU A 156 -7.00 -0.69 -12.85
C GLU A 156 -6.76 0.83 -12.94
N SER A 157 -6.60 1.49 -11.79
CA SER A 157 -6.25 2.90 -11.71
C SER A 157 -4.87 3.19 -12.29
N ASN A 158 -3.84 2.41 -11.94
CA ASN A 158 -2.49 2.61 -12.47
C ASN A 158 -2.40 2.38 -13.99
N SER A 159 -3.08 1.36 -14.51
CA SER A 159 -3.16 1.11 -15.95
C SER A 159 -3.95 2.21 -16.68
N SER A 160 -5.05 2.68 -16.08
CA SER A 160 -5.87 3.76 -16.63
C SER A 160 -5.20 5.14 -16.51
N HIS A 161 -4.41 5.38 -15.45
CA HIS A 161 -3.63 6.60 -15.23
C HIS A 161 -2.67 6.84 -16.41
N ASN A 162 -1.95 5.79 -16.81
CA ASN A 162 -1.02 5.85 -17.93
C ASN A 162 -1.69 6.13 -19.29
N ASN A 163 -2.98 5.80 -19.46
CA ASN A 163 -3.69 5.98 -20.73
C ASN A 163 -4.61 7.21 -20.77
N VAL A 164 -5.20 7.59 -19.65
CA VAL A 164 -6.18 8.68 -19.54
C VAL A 164 -5.49 9.96 -19.06
N ILE A 165 -4.66 9.91 -18.01
CA ILE A 165 -4.07 11.12 -17.42
C ILE A 165 -2.84 11.60 -18.17
N SER A 166 -1.95 10.71 -18.62
CA SER A 166 -0.77 11.12 -19.41
C SER A 166 -1.18 11.84 -20.71
N THR A 167 -2.33 11.47 -21.29
CA THR A 167 -2.81 12.00 -22.57
C THR A 167 -3.73 13.20 -22.40
N LEU A 168 -4.36 13.39 -21.23
CA LEU A 168 -5.32 14.48 -20.97
C LEU A 168 -4.71 15.89 -21.15
N PRO A 169 -3.48 16.20 -20.70
CA PRO A 169 -2.83 17.48 -20.99
C PRO A 169 -2.62 17.74 -22.48
N SER A 170 -2.25 16.70 -23.24
CA SER A 170 -2.06 16.80 -24.70
C SER A 170 -3.39 17.04 -25.42
N VAL A 171 -4.45 16.32 -25.03
CA VAL A 171 -5.80 16.51 -25.59
C VAL A 171 -6.37 17.88 -25.24
N LYS A 172 -6.17 18.34 -24.00
CA LYS A 172 -6.47 19.72 -23.56
C LYS A 172 -5.79 20.75 -24.46
N GLN A 173 -4.46 20.63 -24.63
CA GLN A 173 -3.67 21.56 -25.44
C GLN A 173 -4.12 21.58 -26.91
N LYS A 174 -4.43 20.42 -27.49
CA LYS A 174 -4.96 20.34 -28.87
C LYS A 174 -6.30 21.05 -29.01
N PHE A 175 -7.22 20.84 -28.08
CA PHE A 175 -8.52 21.53 -28.09
C PHE A 175 -8.35 23.05 -27.93
N ILE A 176 -7.59 23.51 -26.94
CA ILE A 176 -7.30 24.94 -26.72
C ILE A 176 -6.66 25.57 -27.96
N ALA A 177 -5.67 24.91 -28.56
CA ALA A 177 -5.03 25.40 -29.79
C ALA A 177 -6.03 25.52 -30.96
N SER A 178 -6.99 24.59 -31.07
CA SER A 178 -8.03 24.65 -32.11
C SER A 178 -9.00 25.80 -31.89
N VAL A 179 -9.44 26.03 -30.64
CA VAL A 179 -10.31 27.15 -30.27
C VAL A 179 -9.62 28.50 -30.53
N ASN A 180 -8.33 28.61 -30.21
CA ASN A 180 -7.55 29.82 -30.47
C ASN A 180 -7.38 30.09 -31.96
N ARG A 181 -7.10 29.06 -32.78
CA ARG A 181 -7.08 29.18 -34.24
C ARG A 181 -8.43 29.65 -34.82
N TYR A 182 -9.53 29.16 -34.27
CA TYR A 182 -10.87 29.61 -34.67
C TYR A 182 -11.11 31.08 -34.29
N ALA A 183 -10.73 31.48 -33.08
CA ALA A 183 -10.86 32.87 -32.63
C ALA A 183 -9.99 33.83 -33.46
N ASP A 184 -8.77 33.43 -33.81
CA ASP A 184 -7.87 34.20 -34.68
C ASP A 184 -8.46 34.34 -36.10
N SER A 185 -8.94 33.25 -36.71
CA SER A 185 -9.62 33.32 -38.01
C SER A 185 -10.88 34.20 -37.96
N LYS A 186 -11.64 34.13 -36.86
CA LYS A 186 -12.81 34.98 -36.63
C LYS A 186 -12.41 36.45 -36.49
N LYS A 187 -11.31 36.75 -35.80
CA LYS A 187 -10.75 38.10 -35.65
C LYS A 187 -10.29 38.67 -36.99
N THR A 188 -9.45 37.93 -37.74
CA THR A 188 -8.93 38.34 -39.05
C THR A 188 -10.04 38.65 -40.05
N TYR A 189 -11.09 37.84 -40.09
CA TYR A 189 -12.24 38.10 -40.95
C TYR A 189 -13.04 39.33 -40.53
N ASN A 190 -13.27 39.54 -39.23
CA ASN A 190 -13.98 40.73 -38.78
C ASN A 190 -13.19 42.00 -39.10
N ILE A 191 -11.85 41.96 -39.00
CA ILE A 191 -10.98 43.05 -39.46
C ILE A 191 -11.17 43.29 -40.98
N LYS A 192 -11.18 42.22 -41.79
CA LYS A 192 -11.45 42.30 -43.23
C LYS A 192 -12.85 42.84 -43.55
N LEU A 193 -13.87 42.46 -42.77
CA LEU A 193 -15.27 42.89 -42.95
C LEU A 193 -15.49 44.34 -42.50
N ASN A 194 -14.82 44.78 -41.44
CA ASN A 194 -14.89 46.15 -40.92
C ASN A 194 -14.26 47.17 -41.86
N HIS A 195 -13.29 46.76 -42.70
CA HIS A 195 -12.80 47.57 -43.83
C HIS A 195 -13.93 47.98 -44.80
N PHE A 196 -15.05 47.23 -44.82
CA PHE A 196 -16.20 47.50 -45.69
C PHE A 196 -17.42 48.11 -44.97
N THR A 197 -17.52 47.99 -43.64
CA THR A 197 -18.76 48.31 -42.89
C THR A 197 -18.62 49.42 -41.84
N GLY A 198 -17.40 49.84 -41.48
CA GLY A 198 -17.16 50.98 -40.58
C GLY A 198 -17.52 50.78 -39.11
N LEU A 199 -17.69 49.53 -38.65
CA LEU A 199 -18.05 49.18 -37.27
C LEU A 199 -16.83 49.19 -36.31
N ASN A 200 -17.08 49.48 -35.03
CA ASN A 200 -16.05 49.66 -33.99
C ASN A 200 -15.45 48.30 -33.51
N CYS A 201 -14.24 47.96 -33.98
CA CYS A 201 -13.62 46.64 -33.81
C CYS A 201 -13.26 46.26 -32.36
N LYS A 202 -12.88 47.23 -31.50
CA LYS A 202 -12.22 46.93 -30.21
C LYS A 202 -13.11 46.16 -29.23
N GLN A 203 -14.36 46.57 -29.05
CA GLN A 203 -15.28 45.93 -28.09
C GLN A 203 -15.59 44.46 -28.44
N TYR A 204 -15.55 44.11 -29.73
CA TYR A 204 -15.81 42.76 -30.20
C TYR A 204 -14.60 41.84 -30.01
N GLU A 205 -13.40 42.34 -30.30
CA GLU A 205 -12.14 41.62 -30.05
C GLU A 205 -11.95 41.33 -28.55
N ASP A 206 -12.19 42.33 -27.70
CA ASP A 206 -12.11 42.19 -26.23
C ASP A 206 -13.12 41.17 -25.67
N LYS A 207 -14.27 40.98 -26.36
CA LYS A 207 -15.29 40.01 -25.97
C LYS A 207 -14.89 38.58 -26.36
N ILE A 208 -14.33 38.39 -27.56
CA ILE A 208 -13.83 37.08 -27.99
C ILE A 208 -12.68 36.63 -27.09
N GLN A 209 -11.74 37.53 -26.80
CA GLN A 209 -10.57 37.20 -25.99
C GLN A 209 -10.94 36.85 -24.55
N ARG A 210 -11.89 37.57 -23.93
CA ARG A 210 -12.44 37.21 -22.60
C ARG A 210 -13.11 35.84 -22.59
N ASN A 211 -13.97 35.55 -23.56
CA ASN A 211 -14.67 34.27 -23.63
C ASN A 211 -13.71 33.08 -23.80
N ASN A 212 -12.63 33.26 -24.57
CA ASN A 212 -11.60 32.22 -24.73
C ASN A 212 -10.84 31.97 -23.43
N ILE A 213 -10.42 33.02 -22.73
CA ILE A 213 -9.72 32.91 -21.44
C ILE A 213 -10.62 32.21 -20.41
N GLU A 214 -11.90 32.59 -20.30
CA GLU A 214 -12.85 31.94 -19.39
C GLU A 214 -13.07 30.45 -19.70
N LEU A 215 -13.04 30.06 -20.98
CA LEU A 215 -13.15 28.67 -21.40
C LEU A 215 -11.88 27.88 -21.08
N GLU A 216 -10.71 28.45 -21.36
CA GLU A 216 -9.42 27.87 -21.02
C GLU A 216 -9.31 27.62 -19.51
N ASP A 217 -9.61 28.63 -18.69
CA ASP A 217 -9.58 28.55 -17.22
C ASP A 217 -10.53 27.47 -16.68
N ARG A 218 -11.72 27.32 -17.28
CA ARG A 218 -12.71 26.31 -16.87
C ARG A 218 -12.24 24.89 -17.16
N ILE A 219 -11.59 24.68 -18.30
CA ILE A 219 -11.04 23.37 -18.69
C ILE A 219 -9.82 23.05 -17.84
N GLU A 220 -8.92 24.03 -17.63
CA GLU A 220 -7.77 23.97 -16.73
C GLU A 220 -8.20 23.51 -15.34
N TYR A 221 -9.20 24.18 -14.77
CA TYR A 221 -9.72 23.89 -13.45
C TYR A 221 -10.34 22.49 -13.37
N THR A 222 -11.18 22.11 -14.34
CA THR A 222 -11.87 20.80 -14.33
C THR A 222 -10.89 19.64 -14.42
N VAL A 223 -9.87 19.74 -15.28
CA VAL A 223 -8.82 18.74 -15.42
C VAL A 223 -7.98 18.64 -14.15
N LYS A 224 -7.58 19.79 -13.60
CA LYS A 224 -6.77 19.85 -12.36
C LYS A 224 -7.52 19.26 -11.17
N GLU A 225 -8.79 19.61 -11.01
CA GLU A 225 -9.64 19.10 -9.93
C GLU A 225 -9.84 17.58 -10.02
N ALA A 226 -10.10 17.06 -11.22
CA ALA A 226 -10.25 15.62 -11.43
C ALA A 226 -8.95 14.86 -11.14
N ASN A 227 -7.80 15.42 -11.52
CA ASN A 227 -6.49 14.84 -11.22
C ASN A 227 -6.19 14.84 -9.72
N ASN A 228 -6.45 15.96 -9.02
CA ASN A 228 -6.29 16.06 -7.57
C ASN A 228 -7.17 15.05 -6.83
N ARG A 229 -8.44 14.92 -7.25
CA ARG A 229 -9.36 13.94 -6.67
C ARG A 229 -8.87 12.51 -6.88
N LEU A 230 -8.34 12.19 -8.07
CA LEU A 230 -7.78 10.86 -8.32
C LEU A 230 -6.61 10.57 -7.39
N LEU A 231 -5.64 11.48 -7.30
CA LEU A 231 -4.46 11.31 -6.44
C LEU A 231 -4.86 11.12 -4.98
N HIS A 232 -5.84 11.90 -4.51
CA HIS A 232 -6.38 11.77 -3.17
C HIS A 232 -7.05 10.40 -2.93
N LEU A 233 -7.84 9.90 -3.89
CA LEU A 233 -8.49 8.59 -3.78
C LEU A 233 -7.50 7.42 -3.83
N ILE A 234 -6.51 7.48 -4.73
CA ILE A 234 -5.43 6.48 -4.80
C ILE A 234 -4.70 6.44 -3.46
N GLY A 235 -4.25 7.59 -2.96
CA GLY A 235 -3.53 7.65 -1.67
C GLY A 235 -4.37 7.10 -0.51
N ARG A 236 -5.68 7.40 -0.48
CA ARG A 236 -6.59 6.84 0.55
C ARG A 236 -6.73 5.32 0.44
N LEU A 237 -6.87 4.78 -0.78
CA LEU A 237 -6.99 3.34 -1.01
C LEU A 237 -5.68 2.60 -0.71
N GLU A 238 -4.52 3.18 -1.02
CA GLU A 238 -3.21 2.62 -0.65
C GLU A 238 -3.07 2.54 0.88
N ILE A 239 -3.38 3.63 1.57
CA ILE A 239 -3.38 3.67 3.04
C ILE A 239 -4.33 2.62 3.62
N GLN A 240 -5.57 2.53 3.13
CA GLN A 240 -6.52 1.49 3.56
C GLN A 240 -6.03 0.08 3.26
N SER A 241 -5.40 -0.16 2.12
CA SER A 241 -4.82 -1.46 1.77
C SER A 241 -3.73 -1.87 2.74
N THR A 242 -2.84 -0.94 3.14
CA THR A 242 -1.78 -1.20 4.12
C THR A 242 -2.38 -1.54 5.48
N TYR A 243 -3.29 -0.70 6.00
CA TYR A 243 -3.96 -0.95 7.29
C TYR A 243 -4.69 -2.29 7.32
N LEU A 244 -5.44 -2.64 6.27
CA LEU A 244 -6.13 -3.92 6.18
C LEU A 244 -5.14 -5.09 6.14
N THR A 245 -4.00 -4.93 5.47
CA THR A 245 -2.96 -5.97 5.41
C THR A 245 -2.35 -6.20 6.79
N GLU A 246 -2.03 -5.13 7.53
CA GLU A 246 -1.55 -5.22 8.92
C GLU A 246 -2.57 -5.96 9.81
N ILE A 247 -3.84 -5.55 9.77
CA ILE A 247 -4.93 -6.17 10.55
C ILE A 247 -5.07 -7.65 10.19
N ASN A 248 -5.00 -8.00 8.90
CA ASN A 248 -5.13 -9.39 8.46
C ASN A 248 -3.99 -10.27 8.98
N ILE A 249 -2.76 -9.76 8.99
CA ILE A 249 -1.61 -10.49 9.52
C ILE A 249 -1.81 -10.79 11.00
N LEU A 250 -2.19 -9.78 11.79
CA LEU A 250 -2.47 -9.93 13.21
C LEU A 250 -3.61 -10.94 13.45
N TYR A 251 -4.70 -10.83 12.69
CA TYR A 251 -5.83 -11.75 12.81
C TYR A 251 -5.45 -13.20 12.47
N LYS A 252 -4.63 -13.42 11.43
CA LYS A 252 -4.14 -14.76 11.08
C LYS A 252 -3.19 -15.36 12.11
N GLN A 253 -2.40 -14.54 12.79
CA GLN A 253 -1.58 -14.99 13.92
C GLN A 253 -2.46 -15.42 15.10
N TYR A 254 -3.44 -14.58 15.45
CA TYR A 254 -4.43 -14.89 16.48
C TYR A 254 -5.20 -16.20 16.20
N GLU A 255 -5.69 -16.38 14.96
CA GLU A 255 -6.42 -17.58 14.54
C GLU A 255 -5.55 -18.84 14.69
N LYS A 256 -4.26 -18.73 14.35
CA LYS A 256 -3.29 -19.82 14.49
C LYS A 256 -3.06 -20.19 15.95
N HIS A 257 -2.78 -19.21 16.81
CA HIS A 257 -2.55 -19.45 18.24
C HIS A 257 -3.79 -20.05 18.92
N LEU A 258 -4.99 -19.53 18.60
CA LEU A 258 -6.23 -20.09 19.12
C LEU A 258 -6.43 -21.56 18.70
N SER A 259 -6.13 -21.89 17.43
CA SER A 259 -6.22 -23.26 16.92
C SER A 259 -5.24 -24.20 17.64
N GLU A 260 -4.01 -23.75 17.90
CA GLU A 260 -3.01 -24.51 18.67
C GLU A 260 -3.48 -24.77 20.11
N SER A 261 -4.06 -23.77 20.79
CA SER A 261 -4.63 -23.95 22.13
C SER A 261 -5.80 -24.94 22.14
N ILE A 262 -6.73 -24.85 21.18
CA ILE A 262 -7.86 -25.79 21.05
C ILE A 262 -7.35 -27.22 20.83
N HIS A 263 -6.34 -27.40 19.98
CA HIS A 263 -5.74 -28.72 19.76
C HIS A 263 -5.14 -29.31 21.04
N GLN A 264 -4.50 -28.50 21.90
CA GLN A 264 -4.02 -28.97 23.20
C GLN A 264 -5.18 -29.38 24.12
N LEU A 265 -6.28 -28.61 24.16
CA LEU A 265 -7.47 -28.97 24.94
C LEU A 265 -8.06 -30.31 24.48
N ASP A 266 -8.14 -30.55 23.17
CA ASP A 266 -8.65 -31.82 22.62
C ASP A 266 -7.75 -33.01 22.97
N LYS A 267 -6.42 -32.82 22.92
CA LYS A 267 -5.45 -33.82 23.36
C LYS A 267 -5.63 -34.16 24.85
N THR A 268 -5.80 -33.15 25.70
CA THR A 268 -6.03 -33.33 27.14
C THR A 268 -7.36 -34.02 27.42
N LYS A 269 -8.43 -33.66 26.70
CA LYS A 269 -9.73 -34.34 26.80
C LYS A 269 -9.63 -35.82 26.45
N LEU A 270 -8.87 -36.18 25.42
CA LEU A 270 -8.65 -37.59 25.06
C LEU A 270 -7.97 -38.33 26.22
N GLN A 271 -6.95 -37.74 26.84
CA GLN A 271 -6.25 -38.33 27.99
C GLN A 271 -7.15 -38.44 29.22
N LEU A 272 -7.96 -37.42 29.52
CA LEU A 272 -8.96 -37.46 30.59
C LEU A 272 -9.98 -38.58 30.37
N ASN A 273 -10.49 -38.74 29.14
CA ASN A 273 -11.42 -39.83 28.79
C ASN A 273 -10.79 -41.21 28.99
N ILE A 274 -9.49 -41.38 28.68
CA ILE A 274 -8.77 -42.63 28.93
C ILE A 274 -8.69 -42.92 30.43
N ILE A 275 -8.39 -41.92 31.26
CA ILE A 275 -8.33 -42.06 32.72
C ILE A 275 -9.73 -42.36 33.28
N GLN A 276 -10.76 -41.68 32.81
CA GLN A 276 -12.15 -41.91 33.22
C GLN A 276 -12.64 -43.31 32.87
N LYS A 277 -12.28 -43.85 31.70
CA LYS A 277 -12.59 -45.25 31.33
C LYS A 277 -11.88 -46.27 32.22
N SER A 278 -10.75 -45.90 32.82
CA SER A 278 -10.02 -46.74 33.78
C SER A 278 -10.53 -46.63 35.21
N LEU A 279 -11.65 -45.95 35.44
CA LEU A 279 -12.30 -45.88 36.74
C LEU A 279 -12.81 -47.27 37.14
N LEU A 280 -12.34 -47.76 38.28
CA LEU A 280 -12.68 -49.09 38.80
C LEU A 280 -14.17 -49.17 39.14
N ARG A 281 -14.87 -50.19 38.62
CA ARG A 281 -16.24 -50.48 39.06
C ARG A 281 -16.22 -51.05 40.47
N SER A 282 -17.32 -50.86 41.20
CA SER A 282 -17.47 -51.35 42.58
C SER A 282 -17.14 -52.85 42.72
N ASP A 283 -17.45 -53.64 41.69
CA ASP A 283 -17.23 -55.09 41.67
C ASP A 283 -15.74 -55.47 41.46
N GLU A 284 -15.00 -54.67 40.68
CA GLU A 284 -13.57 -54.85 40.43
C GLU A 284 -12.73 -54.43 41.65
N LEU A 285 -13.21 -53.44 42.40
CA LEU A 285 -12.60 -52.95 43.63
C LEU A 285 -12.57 -54.03 44.73
N ASN A 286 -13.56 -54.91 44.77
CA ASN A 286 -13.66 -55.99 45.75
C ASN A 286 -12.75 -57.20 45.44
N ILE A 287 -12.27 -57.33 44.20
CA ILE A 287 -11.45 -58.47 43.74
C ILE A 287 -9.95 -58.13 43.76
N LEU A 288 -9.59 -56.84 43.63
CA LEU A 288 -8.20 -56.39 43.65
C LEU A 288 -7.60 -56.39 45.06
N THR A 289 -6.31 -56.74 45.17
CA THR A 289 -5.57 -56.55 46.42
C THR A 289 -5.39 -55.07 46.74
N MET A 290 -5.45 -54.72 48.03
CA MET A 290 -5.36 -53.35 48.53
C MET A 290 -4.14 -52.58 47.99
N ASN A 291 -2.99 -53.25 47.91
CA ASN A 291 -1.75 -52.68 47.36
C ASN A 291 -1.85 -52.32 45.87
N LYS A 292 -2.63 -53.08 45.09
CA LYS A 292 -2.82 -52.84 43.65
C LYS A 292 -3.76 -51.66 43.41
N ILE A 293 -4.80 -51.50 44.25
CA ILE A 293 -5.70 -50.33 44.24
C ILE A 293 -4.91 -49.07 44.61
N LYS A 294 -4.08 -49.14 45.66
CA LYS A 294 -3.20 -48.03 46.08
C LYS A 294 -2.27 -47.59 44.95
N LYS A 295 -1.53 -48.53 44.34
CA LYS A 295 -0.57 -48.22 43.27
C LYS A 295 -1.25 -47.60 42.04
N LEU A 296 -2.38 -48.17 41.61
CA LEU A 296 -3.12 -47.69 40.45
C LEU A 296 -3.72 -46.30 40.71
N SER A 297 -4.33 -46.09 41.89
CA SER A 297 -4.91 -44.80 42.25
C SER A 297 -3.86 -43.71 42.31
N GLN A 298 -2.69 -43.99 42.89
CA GLN A 298 -1.57 -43.04 42.97
C GLN A 298 -1.05 -42.67 41.56
N GLU A 299 -0.84 -43.67 40.69
CA GLU A 299 -0.36 -43.43 39.32
C GLU A 299 -1.35 -42.58 38.50
N ARG A 300 -2.66 -42.82 38.68
CA ARG A 300 -3.71 -42.01 38.04
C ARG A 300 -3.78 -40.61 38.61
N LEU A 301 -3.61 -40.44 39.92
CA LEU A 301 -3.55 -39.14 40.58
C LEU A 301 -2.40 -38.29 40.01
N THR A 302 -1.19 -38.86 39.92
CA THR A 302 -0.02 -38.17 39.35
C THR A 302 -0.28 -37.72 37.93
N LYS A 303 -0.86 -38.58 37.08
CA LYS A 303 -1.25 -38.22 35.71
C LYS A 303 -2.32 -37.12 35.67
N LEU A 304 -3.28 -37.11 36.59
CA LEU A 304 -4.30 -36.07 36.66
C LEU A 304 -3.70 -34.72 37.08
N TYR A 305 -2.71 -34.69 37.96
CA TYR A 305 -2.02 -33.46 38.33
C TYR A 305 -1.22 -32.87 37.16
N THR A 306 -0.52 -33.71 36.38
CA THR A 306 0.18 -33.23 35.19
C THR A 306 -0.79 -32.65 34.16
N LEU A 307 -1.93 -33.31 33.94
CA LEU A 307 -2.97 -32.80 33.02
C LEU A 307 -3.60 -31.50 33.51
N GLN A 308 -3.77 -31.32 34.82
CA GLN A 308 -4.25 -30.05 35.36
C GLN A 308 -3.21 -28.93 35.17
N GLY A 309 -1.91 -29.24 35.29
CA GLY A 309 -0.83 -28.33 34.93
C GLY A 309 -0.93 -27.85 33.47
N ASP A 310 -1.09 -28.79 32.53
CA ASP A 310 -1.25 -28.49 31.11
C ASP A 310 -2.52 -27.66 30.81
N LEU A 311 -3.64 -27.93 31.50
CA LEU A 311 -4.88 -27.16 31.37
C LEU A 311 -4.75 -25.73 31.90
N ASN A 312 -4.03 -25.53 33.01
CA ASN A 312 -3.79 -24.20 33.56
C ASN A 312 -2.86 -23.38 32.65
N LYS A 313 -1.84 -24.01 32.05
CA LYS A 313 -1.02 -23.37 31.03
C LYS A 313 -1.85 -22.92 29.83
N THR A 314 -2.70 -23.82 29.32
CA THR A 314 -3.58 -23.49 28.20
C THR A 314 -4.57 -22.37 28.55
N GLU A 315 -5.03 -22.29 29.81
CA GLU A 315 -5.83 -21.16 30.30
C GLU A 315 -5.09 -19.84 30.18
N ASN A 316 -3.81 -19.84 30.56
CA ASN A 316 -2.99 -18.65 30.54
C ASN A 316 -2.73 -18.19 29.10
N ASP A 317 -2.41 -19.11 28.22
CA ASP A 317 -2.24 -18.84 26.78
C ASP A 317 -3.52 -18.21 26.19
N LEU A 318 -4.71 -18.76 26.52
CA LEU A 318 -6.00 -18.21 26.08
C LEU A 318 -6.32 -16.83 26.69
N LYS A 319 -5.93 -16.58 27.95
CA LYS A 319 -6.08 -15.26 28.57
C LYS A 319 -5.17 -14.22 27.92
N ASN A 320 -3.93 -14.59 27.62
CA ASN A 320 -2.98 -13.73 26.91
C ASN A 320 -3.46 -13.37 25.51
N LEU A 321 -3.99 -14.35 24.76
CA LEU A 321 -4.68 -14.12 23.49
C LEU A 321 -5.81 -13.09 23.62
N LYS A 322 -6.56 -13.13 24.72
CA LYS A 322 -7.65 -12.19 24.99
C LYS A 322 -7.16 -10.78 25.32
N SER A 323 -6.17 -10.65 26.20
CA SER A 323 -5.75 -9.35 26.74
C SER A 323 -4.72 -8.62 25.89
N VAL A 324 -3.93 -9.34 25.09
CA VAL A 324 -2.83 -8.76 24.30
C VAL A 324 -3.19 -8.71 22.82
N GLU A 325 -3.38 -9.89 22.20
CA GLU A 325 -3.55 -9.96 20.75
C GLU A 325 -4.90 -9.41 20.30
N LEU A 326 -5.98 -9.79 20.97
CA LEU A 326 -7.32 -9.35 20.59
C LEU A 326 -7.53 -7.84 20.84
N ASP A 327 -6.99 -7.30 21.95
CA ASP A 327 -7.03 -5.86 22.25
C ASP A 327 -6.25 -5.04 21.21
N LEU A 328 -5.09 -5.54 20.77
CA LEU A 328 -4.31 -4.93 19.70
C LEU A 328 -5.07 -4.93 18.37
N ILE A 329 -5.71 -6.06 18.01
CA ILE A 329 -6.55 -6.16 16.81
C ILE A 329 -7.72 -5.18 16.90
N GLU A 330 -8.43 -5.13 18.04
CA GLU A 330 -9.55 -4.20 18.26
C GLU A 330 -9.11 -2.74 18.12
N LYS A 331 -7.97 -2.37 18.72
CA LYS A 331 -7.38 -1.04 18.58
C LYS A 331 -7.05 -0.71 17.12
N LYS A 332 -6.50 -1.66 16.36
CA LYS A 332 -6.18 -1.47 14.94
C LYS A 332 -7.43 -1.34 14.07
N PHE A 333 -8.48 -2.12 14.33
CA PHE A 333 -9.79 -1.94 13.70
C PHE A 333 -10.41 -0.58 14.05
N THR A 334 -10.19 -0.08 15.26
CA THR A 334 -10.61 1.25 15.71
C THR A 334 -9.86 2.36 14.96
N GLU A 335 -8.53 2.29 14.90
CA GLU A 335 -7.67 3.22 14.17
C GLU A 335 -8.06 3.29 12.69
N ALA A 336 -8.42 2.15 12.10
CA ALA A 336 -8.88 2.06 10.71
C ALA A 336 -10.32 2.55 10.48
N ASN A 337 -11.08 2.87 11.53
CA ASN A 337 -12.53 3.13 11.48
C ASN A 337 -13.31 1.99 10.77
N LEU A 338 -13.00 0.74 11.11
CA LEU A 338 -13.59 -0.46 10.51
C LEU A 338 -14.37 -1.33 11.51
N ILE A 339 -14.51 -0.91 12.77
CA ILE A 339 -15.20 -1.71 13.78
C ILE A 339 -16.67 -1.88 13.41
N THR A 340 -17.12 -3.13 13.36
CA THR A 340 -18.53 -3.50 13.46
C THR A 340 -18.76 -4.39 14.68
N ASN A 341 -19.93 -4.28 15.32
CA ASN A 341 -20.29 -5.18 16.42
C ASN A 341 -20.26 -6.66 15.98
N ASN A 342 -20.51 -6.92 14.69
CA ASN A 342 -20.47 -8.27 14.12
C ASN A 342 -19.03 -8.80 14.02
N SER A 343 -18.07 -7.98 13.58
CA SER A 343 -16.67 -8.40 13.49
C SER A 343 -16.08 -8.67 14.87
N MET A 344 -16.41 -7.82 15.86
CA MET A 344 -15.98 -8.03 17.25
C MET A 344 -16.56 -9.29 17.87
N ASN A 345 -17.84 -9.58 17.63
CA ASN A 345 -18.46 -10.81 18.10
C ASN A 345 -17.85 -12.05 17.44
N ALA A 346 -17.58 -11.99 16.13
CA ALA A 346 -16.96 -13.08 15.39
C ALA A 346 -15.54 -13.41 15.89
N MET A 347 -14.78 -12.40 16.34
CA MET A 347 -13.45 -12.60 16.93
C MET A 347 -13.52 -13.09 18.38
N ASN A 348 -14.42 -12.55 19.21
CA ASN A 348 -14.50 -12.92 20.63
C ASN A 348 -15.11 -14.31 20.87
N GLN A 349 -16.13 -14.68 20.08
CA GLN A 349 -16.92 -15.89 20.34
C GLN A 349 -16.08 -17.20 20.34
N PRO A 350 -15.17 -17.45 19.37
CA PRO A 350 -14.31 -18.63 19.38
C PRO A 350 -13.43 -18.73 20.62
N LEU A 351 -12.88 -17.61 21.08
CA LEU A 351 -12.03 -17.55 22.27
C LEU A 351 -12.81 -17.81 23.57
N ASP A 352 -13.98 -17.19 23.70
CA ASP A 352 -14.85 -17.42 24.85
C ASP A 352 -15.33 -18.89 24.91
N ASN A 353 -15.57 -19.50 23.74
CA ASN A 353 -15.86 -20.94 23.66
C ASN A 353 -14.67 -21.79 24.11
N ALA A 354 -13.44 -21.45 23.72
CA ALA A 354 -12.23 -22.17 24.13
C ALA A 354 -11.97 -22.05 25.64
N LEU A 355 -12.13 -20.85 26.23
CA LEU A 355 -12.04 -20.63 27.68
C LEU A 355 -13.09 -21.44 28.45
N ASN A 356 -14.34 -21.44 27.97
CA ASN A 356 -15.39 -22.26 28.57
C ASN A 356 -15.10 -23.76 28.46
N TYR A 357 -14.55 -24.21 27.32
CA TYR A 357 -14.16 -25.60 27.11
C TYR A 357 -13.02 -26.02 28.05
N GLN A 358 -12.00 -25.18 28.19
CA GLN A 358 -10.90 -25.37 29.14
C GLN A 358 -11.41 -25.52 30.58
N LYS A 359 -12.32 -24.65 31.02
CA LYS A 359 -12.90 -24.69 32.36
C LYS A 359 -13.67 -25.99 32.61
N GLN A 360 -14.43 -26.46 31.63
CA GLN A 360 -15.13 -27.75 31.72
C GLN A 360 -14.16 -28.92 31.88
N LEU A 361 -12.98 -28.88 31.24
CA LEU A 361 -11.95 -29.92 31.38
C LEU A 361 -11.26 -29.87 32.74
N ILE A 362 -11.01 -28.68 33.31
CA ILE A 362 -10.53 -28.53 34.69
C ILE A 362 -11.54 -29.17 35.66
N ASP A 363 -12.82 -28.81 35.56
CA ASP A 363 -13.87 -29.35 36.43
C ASP A 363 -13.95 -30.89 36.35
N GLN A 364 -13.75 -31.47 35.16
CA GLN A 364 -13.69 -32.91 34.97
C GLN A 364 -12.45 -33.53 35.60
N CYS A 365 -11.28 -32.89 35.43
CA CYS A 365 -10.03 -33.32 36.03
C CYS A 365 -10.13 -33.35 37.56
N GLU A 366 -10.62 -32.27 38.18
CA GLU A 366 -10.80 -32.18 39.63
C GLU A 366 -11.79 -33.22 40.17
N LYS A 367 -12.89 -33.50 39.44
CA LYS A 367 -13.85 -34.55 39.81
C LYS A 367 -13.18 -35.92 39.85
N LEU A 368 -12.36 -36.24 38.84
CA LEU A 368 -11.61 -37.51 38.80
C LEU A 368 -10.56 -37.57 39.92
N GLN A 369 -9.85 -36.48 40.18
CA GLN A 369 -8.89 -36.41 41.29
C GLN A 369 -9.57 -36.72 42.63
N LYS A 370 -10.71 -36.07 42.91
CA LYS A 370 -11.52 -36.33 44.12
C LYS A 370 -11.96 -37.79 44.21
N GLN A 371 -12.33 -38.43 43.09
CA GLN A 371 -12.72 -39.84 43.08
C GLN A 371 -11.56 -40.78 43.39
N PHE A 372 -10.41 -40.63 42.73
CA PHE A 372 -9.23 -41.46 43.00
C PHE A 372 -8.66 -41.21 44.40
N MET A 373 -8.73 -39.97 44.89
CA MET A 373 -8.34 -39.64 46.26
C MET A 373 -9.27 -40.29 47.29
N LYS A 374 -10.58 -40.35 47.00
CA LYS A 374 -11.53 -41.11 47.82
C LYS A 374 -11.16 -42.60 47.91
N TYR A 375 -10.77 -43.23 46.80
CA TYR A 375 -10.33 -44.63 46.81
C TYR A 375 -9.08 -44.86 47.67
N LEU A 376 -8.15 -43.90 47.71
CA LEU A 376 -6.99 -43.98 48.61
C LEU A 376 -7.44 -43.87 50.08
N LEU A 377 -8.29 -42.90 50.40
CA LEU A 377 -8.77 -42.62 51.77
C LEU A 377 -9.61 -43.76 52.38
N THR A 378 -10.47 -44.42 51.59
CA THR A 378 -11.28 -45.55 52.08
C THR A 378 -10.47 -46.82 52.33
N ASN A 379 -9.31 -46.94 51.69
CA ASN A 379 -8.51 -48.16 51.66
C ASN A 379 -7.21 -48.08 52.48
N GLN A 380 -7.08 -47.08 53.35
CA GLN A 380 -5.92 -46.86 54.21
C GLN A 380 -6.37 -46.50 55.63
N THR A 381 -5.53 -46.81 56.61
CA THR A 381 -5.72 -46.33 57.99
C THR A 381 -5.46 -44.83 58.08
N THR A 382 -6.04 -44.15 59.08
CA THR A 382 -5.85 -42.70 59.26
C THR A 382 -4.38 -42.32 59.44
N GLN A 383 -3.62 -43.12 60.21
CA GLN A 383 -2.19 -42.92 60.40
C GLN A 383 -1.37 -43.13 59.11
N GLU A 384 -1.72 -44.13 58.28
CA GLU A 384 -1.05 -44.36 57.00
C GLU A 384 -1.28 -43.19 56.03
N CYS A 385 -2.51 -42.67 55.96
CA CYS A 385 -2.81 -41.48 55.14
C CYS A 385 -2.03 -40.25 55.63
N LEU A 386 -2.01 -40.00 56.94
CA LEU A 386 -1.29 -38.88 57.54
C LEU A 386 0.22 -38.94 57.25
N ASN A 387 0.84 -40.10 57.45
CA ASN A 387 2.27 -40.28 57.16
C ASN A 387 2.58 -40.10 55.66
N GLU A 388 1.72 -40.60 54.77
CA GLU A 388 1.88 -40.43 53.33
C GLU A 388 1.74 -38.96 52.92
N PHE A 389 0.73 -38.24 53.43
CA PHE A 389 0.53 -36.81 53.13
C PHE A 389 1.65 -35.94 53.69
N LEU A 390 2.14 -36.23 54.90
CA LEU A 390 3.32 -35.56 55.46
C LEU A 390 4.57 -35.80 54.60
N ASN A 391 4.79 -37.04 54.15
CA ASN A 391 5.91 -37.35 53.26
C ASN A 391 5.78 -36.68 51.89
N GLN A 392 4.58 -36.62 51.31
CA GLN A 392 4.33 -35.88 50.06
C GLN A 392 4.54 -34.38 50.25
N THR A 393 4.06 -33.81 51.36
CA THR A 393 4.27 -32.39 51.71
C THR A 393 5.74 -32.08 51.94
N ASN A 394 6.50 -33.00 52.57
CA ASN A 394 7.96 -32.90 52.69
C ASN A 394 8.61 -32.88 51.31
N ARG A 395 8.26 -33.81 50.43
CA ARG A 395 8.80 -33.88 49.06
C ARG A 395 8.49 -32.63 48.23
N ILE A 396 7.28 -32.06 48.38
CA ILE A 396 6.92 -30.80 47.74
C ILE A 396 7.80 -29.67 48.27
N GLY A 397 7.99 -29.59 49.59
CA GLY A 397 8.91 -28.63 50.21
C GLY A 397 10.35 -28.79 49.72
N ASP A 398 10.85 -30.03 49.62
CA ASP A 398 12.19 -30.34 49.12
C ASP A 398 12.32 -29.99 47.62
N GLN A 399 11.28 -30.21 46.81
CA GLN A 399 11.25 -29.82 45.40
C GLN A 399 11.29 -28.30 45.24
N LEU A 400 10.58 -27.56 46.08
CA LEU A 400 10.60 -26.10 46.09
C LEU A 400 11.90 -25.50 46.66
N SER A 401 12.67 -26.30 47.42
CA SER A 401 13.89 -25.90 48.14
C SER A 401 15.20 -26.40 47.54
N ASN A 402 15.24 -27.54 46.83
CA ASN A 402 16.47 -28.09 46.23
C ASN A 402 16.92 -27.34 44.97
N ASP A 403 16.05 -26.55 44.36
CA ASP A 403 16.44 -25.63 43.30
C ASP A 403 17.22 -24.40 43.85
N TYR A 404 17.50 -24.35 45.16
CA TYR A 404 18.22 -23.27 45.83
C TYR A 404 19.75 -23.51 45.93
N ILE A 405 20.26 -24.70 45.58
CA ILE A 405 21.66 -25.07 45.91
C ILE A 405 22.49 -25.65 44.75
N ASP A 406 21.92 -26.19 43.68
CA ASP A 406 22.76 -26.86 42.66
C ASP A 406 23.18 -25.94 41.52
N HIS A 407 24.08 -24.99 41.82
CA HIS A 407 25.24 -24.72 40.98
C HIS A 407 26.36 -24.09 41.84
N LYS A 408 27.34 -24.94 42.19
CA LYS A 408 28.68 -24.46 42.58
C LYS A 408 29.28 -23.65 41.43
N MET A 409 29.47 -22.36 41.63
CA MET A 409 30.77 -21.69 41.50
C MET A 409 30.69 -20.26 42.03
N ASP A 410 31.82 -19.80 42.52
CA ASP A 410 32.06 -18.67 43.41
C ASP A 410 31.52 -17.30 42.98
N GLU A 411 31.31 -16.46 44.01
CA GLU A 411 31.33 -14.99 43.99
C GLU A 411 30.33 -14.26 43.06
N ILE A 412 29.22 -13.77 43.64
CA ILE A 412 28.97 -12.34 43.91
C ILE A 412 27.52 -12.19 44.41
N LYS A 413 27.38 -11.52 45.55
CA LYS A 413 26.13 -10.94 46.02
C LYS A 413 25.59 -9.97 44.96
N LYS A 414 24.64 -10.40 44.14
CA LYS A 414 23.64 -9.53 43.52
C LYS A 414 22.28 -10.19 43.69
N GLN A 415 21.31 -9.38 44.09
CA GLN A 415 19.90 -9.74 44.26
C GLN A 415 19.25 -10.05 42.90
N SER A 416 19.69 -11.11 42.24
CA SER A 416 18.97 -11.68 41.12
C SER A 416 17.91 -12.61 41.69
N ILE A 417 16.65 -12.37 41.34
CA ILE A 417 15.55 -13.28 41.65
C ILE A 417 15.72 -14.45 40.68
N GLU A 418 16.52 -15.44 41.07
CA GLU A 418 16.69 -16.68 40.32
C GLU A 418 15.40 -17.50 40.48
N PHE A 419 14.64 -17.64 39.40
CA PHE A 419 13.41 -18.43 39.34
C PHE A 419 13.70 -19.82 38.77
N PRO A 420 13.55 -20.88 39.58
CA PRO A 420 13.50 -22.25 39.10
C PRO A 420 12.11 -22.90 39.35
N LEU A 421 11.80 -23.89 38.52
CA LEU A 421 10.51 -24.56 38.20
C LEU A 421 9.66 -23.94 37.06
N ASP A 422 9.49 -24.74 36.01
CA ASP A 422 8.52 -24.56 34.90
C ASP A 422 7.10 -24.29 35.42
N MET A 423 6.34 -23.36 34.79
CA MET A 423 4.93 -23.08 35.09
C MET A 423 4.08 -24.34 35.20
N ASN A 424 4.31 -25.32 34.32
CA ASN A 424 3.58 -26.57 34.34
C ASN A 424 3.80 -27.34 35.64
N LYS A 425 5.04 -27.32 36.13
CA LYS A 425 5.46 -28.00 37.35
C LYS A 425 4.91 -27.32 38.59
N LEU A 426 4.90 -25.98 38.62
CA LEU A 426 4.29 -25.21 39.71
C LEU A 426 2.77 -25.43 39.79
N ASN A 427 2.08 -25.44 38.63
CA ASN A 427 0.66 -25.75 38.57
C ASN A 427 0.35 -27.20 38.97
N GLU A 428 1.20 -28.16 38.60
CA GLU A 428 1.11 -29.56 39.05
C GLU A 428 1.21 -29.64 40.59
N ILE A 429 2.19 -28.94 41.19
CA ILE A 429 2.38 -28.88 42.64
C ILE A 429 1.17 -28.22 43.32
N LEU A 430 0.64 -27.12 42.77
CA LEU A 430 -0.54 -26.46 43.33
C LEU A 430 -1.77 -27.38 43.34
N ALA A 431 -1.98 -28.14 42.25
CA ALA A 431 -3.04 -29.14 42.18
C ALA A 431 -2.85 -30.27 43.22
N GLN A 432 -1.60 -30.73 43.41
CA GLN A 432 -1.25 -31.69 44.46
C GLN A 432 -1.58 -31.15 45.86
N ILE A 433 -1.18 -29.92 46.17
CA ILE A 433 -1.46 -29.28 47.46
C ILE A 433 -2.96 -29.18 47.72
N ASN A 434 -3.74 -28.68 46.75
CA ASN A 434 -5.19 -28.54 46.89
C ASN A 434 -5.90 -29.88 47.12
N SER A 435 -5.44 -30.93 46.43
CA SER A 435 -5.97 -32.29 46.61
C SER A 435 -5.64 -32.87 47.99
N ILE A 436 -4.40 -32.69 48.47
CA ILE A 436 -4.00 -33.10 49.83
C ILE A 436 -4.79 -32.30 50.87
N GLN A 437 -4.99 -31.00 50.71
CA GLN A 437 -5.81 -30.18 51.61
C GLN A 437 -7.26 -30.69 51.68
N SER A 438 -7.88 -30.99 50.53
CA SER A 438 -9.25 -31.54 50.48
C SER A 438 -9.34 -32.93 51.17
N ALA A 439 -8.32 -33.77 50.97
CA ALA A 439 -8.23 -35.07 51.62
C ALA A 439 -7.98 -34.95 53.14
N SER A 440 -7.14 -34.01 53.56
CA SER A 440 -6.87 -33.66 54.95
C SER A 440 -8.15 -33.24 55.66
N GLN A 441 -8.96 -32.38 55.04
CA GLN A 441 -10.27 -31.99 55.58
C GLN A 441 -11.22 -33.19 55.75
N THR A 442 -11.20 -34.14 54.81
CA THR A 442 -12.00 -35.38 54.90
C THR A 442 -11.53 -36.27 56.06
N LEU A 443 -10.21 -36.37 56.26
CA LEU A 443 -9.60 -37.06 57.40
C LEU A 443 -9.95 -36.40 58.72
N ARG A 444 -9.83 -35.08 58.82
CA ARG A 444 -10.23 -34.27 59.98
C ARG A 444 -11.69 -34.54 60.36
N ASN A 445 -12.59 -34.56 59.39
CA ASN A 445 -14.00 -34.88 59.63
C ASN A 445 -14.21 -36.30 60.18
N ARG A 446 -13.50 -37.31 59.62
CA ARG A 446 -13.53 -38.69 60.13
C ARG A 446 -12.98 -38.80 61.55
N LEU A 447 -11.86 -38.15 61.83
CA LEU A 447 -11.22 -38.12 63.15
C LEU A 447 -12.15 -37.45 64.18
N ASN A 448 -12.78 -36.33 63.84
CA ASN A 448 -13.76 -35.66 64.71
C ASN A 448 -14.99 -36.54 65.01
N GLN A 449 -15.53 -37.23 63.99
CA GLN A 449 -16.62 -38.20 64.20
C GLN A 449 -16.19 -39.35 65.11
N THR A 450 -14.96 -39.82 64.95
CA THR A 450 -14.37 -40.90 65.76
C THR A 450 -14.17 -40.43 67.20
N ILE A 451 -13.70 -39.20 67.43
CA ILE A 451 -13.57 -38.60 68.77
C ILE A 451 -14.92 -38.54 69.48
N GLU A 452 -15.99 -38.10 68.80
CA GLU A 452 -17.33 -38.04 69.39
C GLU A 452 -17.87 -39.43 69.75
N GLN A 453 -17.57 -40.46 68.96
CA GLN A 453 -17.99 -41.84 69.23
C GLN A 453 -17.24 -42.50 70.40
N ILE A 454 -15.95 -42.17 70.62
CA ILE A 454 -15.10 -42.87 71.60
C ILE A 454 -14.94 -42.09 72.91
N LYS A 455 -15.45 -40.85 72.97
CA LYS A 455 -15.31 -39.90 74.11
C LYS A 455 -15.67 -40.49 75.48
N THR A 456 -16.54 -41.50 75.53
CA THR A 456 -17.04 -42.15 76.75
C THR A 456 -16.64 -43.63 76.90
N ILE A 457 -15.89 -44.21 75.95
CA ILE A 457 -15.73 -45.67 75.81
C ILE A 457 -14.28 -46.13 75.98
N ASP A 458 -13.29 -45.42 75.41
CA ASP A 458 -11.87 -45.83 75.44
C ASP A 458 -10.91 -44.62 75.51
N PRO A 459 -10.32 -44.34 76.69
CA PRO A 459 -9.40 -43.23 76.91
C PRO A 459 -8.10 -43.31 76.10
N ASN A 460 -7.59 -44.53 75.84
CA ASN A 460 -6.32 -44.71 75.13
C ASN A 460 -6.50 -44.45 73.63
N LYS A 461 -7.61 -44.92 73.06
CA LYS A 461 -7.98 -44.66 71.66
C LYS A 461 -8.35 -43.19 71.42
N LEU A 462 -8.95 -42.53 72.42
CA LEU A 462 -9.17 -41.08 72.41
C LEU A 462 -7.84 -40.31 72.32
N ARG A 463 -6.83 -40.67 73.12
CA ARG A 463 -5.50 -40.04 73.11
C ARG A 463 -4.79 -40.19 71.76
N LEU A 464 -4.87 -41.38 71.16
CA LEU A 464 -4.34 -41.66 69.81
C LEU A 464 -5.02 -40.79 68.74
N THR A 465 -6.35 -40.77 68.71
CA THR A 465 -7.13 -39.99 67.74
C THR A 465 -6.89 -38.48 67.89
N GLN A 466 -6.72 -37.97 69.11
CA GLN A 466 -6.33 -36.58 69.37
C GLN A 466 -4.91 -36.26 68.90
N SER A 467 -3.98 -37.22 68.97
CA SER A 467 -2.63 -37.03 68.43
C SER A 467 -2.61 -36.99 66.91
N GLU A 468 -3.42 -37.82 66.24
CA GLU A 468 -3.63 -37.79 64.78
C GLU A 468 -4.27 -36.47 64.33
N LEU A 469 -5.20 -35.92 65.12
CA LEU A 469 -5.80 -34.62 64.84
C LEU A 469 -4.76 -33.48 64.91
N LYS A 470 -3.87 -33.48 65.91
CA LYS A 470 -2.76 -32.51 65.99
C LYS A 470 -1.79 -32.63 64.82
N GLN A 471 -1.51 -33.85 64.36
CA GLN A 471 -0.69 -34.06 63.16
C GLN A 471 -1.38 -33.50 61.90
N THR A 472 -2.71 -33.57 61.85
CA THR A 472 -3.51 -32.96 60.77
C THR A 472 -3.41 -31.43 60.79
N ASP A 473 -3.44 -30.79 61.98
CA ASP A 473 -3.22 -29.34 62.09
C ASP A 473 -1.82 -28.91 61.61
N ILE A 474 -0.79 -29.69 61.93
CA ILE A 474 0.59 -29.44 61.46
C ILE A 474 0.67 -29.56 59.93
N LEU A 475 0.03 -30.58 59.37
CA LEU A 475 -0.04 -30.78 57.92
C LEU A 475 -0.73 -29.60 57.22
N ASP A 476 -1.90 -29.17 57.70
CA ASP A 476 -2.69 -28.11 57.08
C ASP A 476 -1.95 -26.76 57.08
N ASN A 477 -1.34 -26.37 58.22
CA ASN A 477 -0.54 -25.14 58.31
C ASN A 477 0.62 -25.12 57.31
N ARG A 478 1.25 -26.28 57.12
CA ARG A 478 2.41 -26.41 56.24
C ARG A 478 2.00 -26.42 54.77
N LEU A 479 0.89 -27.07 54.44
CA LEU A 479 0.30 -27.01 53.10
C LEU A 479 -0.09 -25.58 52.74
N GLU A 480 -0.67 -24.81 53.65
CA GLU A 480 -1.03 -23.41 53.40
C GLU A 480 0.21 -22.55 53.14
N THR A 481 1.28 -22.73 53.93
CA THR A 481 2.54 -22.02 53.70
C THR A 481 3.15 -22.33 52.33
N LEU A 482 3.16 -23.61 51.93
CA LEU A 482 3.68 -24.03 50.61
C LEU A 482 2.78 -23.56 49.47
N LYS A 483 1.46 -23.52 49.69
CA LYS A 483 0.49 -23.01 48.72
C LYS A 483 0.74 -21.53 48.42
N ASP A 484 0.92 -20.72 49.45
CA ASP A 484 1.20 -19.29 49.30
C ASP A 484 2.53 -19.05 48.55
N ASP A 485 3.57 -19.84 48.85
CA ASP A 485 4.85 -19.79 48.12
C ASP A 485 4.67 -20.16 46.64
N VAL A 486 3.97 -21.26 46.34
CA VAL A 486 3.70 -21.69 44.96
C VAL A 486 2.87 -20.66 44.19
N ILE A 487 1.81 -20.10 44.78
CA ILE A 487 0.98 -19.06 44.15
C ILE A 487 1.81 -17.81 43.86
N SER A 488 2.65 -17.38 44.82
CA SER A 488 3.55 -16.24 44.65
C SER A 488 4.51 -16.47 43.48
N ARG A 489 5.14 -17.64 43.39
CA ARG A 489 6.04 -18.01 42.28
C ARG A 489 5.32 -18.08 40.94
N ILE A 490 4.12 -18.67 40.89
CA ILE A 490 3.27 -18.70 39.67
C ILE A 490 2.97 -17.28 39.20
N SER A 491 2.55 -16.38 40.09
CA SER A 491 2.22 -14.99 39.74
C SER A 491 3.44 -14.22 39.21
N GLN A 492 4.61 -14.44 39.80
CA GLN A 492 5.84 -13.81 39.36
C GLN A 492 6.28 -14.31 37.98
N LEU A 493 6.18 -15.62 37.73
CA LEU A 493 6.58 -16.22 36.47
C LEU A 493 5.59 -15.91 35.33
N ASP A 494 4.29 -15.84 35.64
CA ASP A 494 3.26 -15.33 34.73
C ASP A 494 3.54 -13.89 34.28
N THR A 495 3.87 -13.01 35.24
CA THR A 495 4.23 -11.62 34.94
C THR A 495 5.45 -11.53 34.01
N LEU A 496 6.46 -12.36 34.22
CA LEU A 496 7.65 -12.42 33.37
C LEU A 496 7.33 -12.95 31.97
N GLN A 497 6.51 -13.99 31.87
CA GLN A 497 6.15 -14.60 30.58
C GLN A 497 5.29 -13.65 29.73
N ASN A 498 4.40 -12.88 30.36
CA ASN A 498 3.61 -11.85 29.69
C ASN A 498 4.50 -10.71 29.19
N GLN A 499 5.52 -10.31 29.96
CA GLN A 499 6.52 -9.33 29.52
C GLN A 499 7.34 -9.83 28.33
N LEU A 500 7.80 -11.09 28.35
CA LEU A 500 8.54 -11.70 27.24
C LEU A 500 7.71 -11.73 25.95
N THR A 501 6.45 -12.17 26.05
CA THR A 501 5.53 -12.25 24.91
C THR A 501 5.24 -10.87 24.32
N GLN A 502 5.04 -9.86 25.18
CA GLN A 502 4.86 -8.48 24.74
C GLN A 502 6.08 -7.98 23.97
N TYR A 503 7.30 -8.19 24.47
CA TYR A 503 8.50 -7.72 23.78
C TYR A 503 8.75 -8.45 22.46
N ASP A 504 8.46 -9.75 22.36
CA ASP A 504 8.52 -10.46 21.08
C ASP A 504 7.50 -9.89 20.07
N SER A 505 6.30 -9.53 20.53
CA SER A 505 5.32 -8.83 19.69
C SER A 505 5.82 -7.45 19.24
N ASP A 506 6.38 -6.65 20.15
CA ASP A 506 6.92 -5.33 19.84
C ASP A 506 8.09 -5.39 18.84
N ILE A 507 8.99 -6.37 19.00
CA ILE A 507 10.09 -6.63 18.05
C ILE A 507 9.53 -7.03 16.68
N ASN A 508 8.50 -7.88 16.63
CA ASN A 508 7.90 -8.33 15.38
C ASN A 508 7.17 -7.20 14.65
N GLU A 509 6.40 -6.37 15.35
CA GLU A 509 5.77 -5.16 14.77
C GLU A 509 6.84 -4.25 14.15
N PHE A 510 7.93 -4.00 14.88
CA PHE A 510 9.02 -3.15 14.39
C PHE A 510 9.71 -3.76 13.17
N ASN A 511 9.93 -5.08 13.17
CA ASN A 511 10.50 -5.80 12.03
C ASN A 511 9.62 -5.73 10.78
N ILE A 512 8.29 -5.82 10.93
CA ILE A 512 7.34 -5.66 9.81
C ILE A 512 7.44 -4.25 9.24
N TRP A 513 7.45 -3.22 10.10
CA TRP A 513 7.61 -1.84 9.66
C TRP A 513 8.95 -1.61 8.94
N LEU A 514 10.04 -2.22 9.45
CA LEU A 514 11.35 -2.20 8.79
C LEU A 514 11.28 -2.81 7.39
N ASP A 515 10.62 -3.97 7.23
CA ASP A 515 10.45 -4.62 5.94
C ASP A 515 9.65 -3.76 4.97
N GLU A 516 8.56 -3.15 5.44
CA GLU A 516 7.73 -2.31 4.59
C GLU A 516 8.50 -1.08 4.09
N VAL A 517 9.14 -0.32 4.98
CA VAL A 517 9.91 0.87 4.58
C VAL A 517 11.14 0.48 3.76
N GLY A 518 11.85 -0.57 4.15
CA GLY A 518 13.00 -1.09 3.42
C GLY A 518 12.64 -1.51 2.00
N ASN A 519 11.55 -2.26 1.81
CA ASN A 519 11.08 -2.68 0.49
C ASN A 519 10.53 -1.51 -0.34
N GLN A 520 9.84 -0.56 0.30
CA GLN A 520 9.40 0.66 -0.38
C GLN A 520 10.58 1.47 -0.94
N LEU A 521 11.70 1.55 -0.22
CA LEU A 521 12.91 2.26 -0.66
C LEU A 521 13.78 1.43 -1.64
N ASN A 522 13.72 0.11 -1.56
CA ASN A 522 14.51 -0.78 -2.40
C ASN A 522 13.80 -1.19 -3.71
N CYS A 523 12.50 -0.92 -3.85
CA CYS A 523 11.78 -1.26 -5.08
C CYS A 523 12.24 -0.40 -6.28
N GLN A 524 12.37 -1.06 -7.42
CA GLN A 524 12.80 -0.45 -8.69
C GLN A 524 11.88 0.71 -9.09
N THR A 525 10.58 0.61 -8.78
CA THR A 525 9.60 1.66 -9.03
C THR A 525 9.90 2.95 -8.26
N THR A 526 10.33 2.86 -6.99
CA THR A 526 10.75 4.05 -6.21
C THR A 526 12.05 4.64 -6.74
N ALA A 527 12.97 3.79 -7.21
CA ALA A 527 14.21 4.23 -7.82
C ALA A 527 14.01 5.00 -9.14
N HIS A 528 12.91 4.78 -9.86
CA HIS A 528 12.57 5.51 -11.09
C HIS A 528 11.63 6.71 -10.87
N LEU A 529 11.29 7.04 -9.62
CA LEU A 529 10.46 8.22 -9.34
C LEU A 529 11.21 9.51 -9.71
N PRO A 530 10.50 10.53 -10.24
CA PRO A 530 11.08 11.86 -10.43
C PRO A 530 11.53 12.48 -9.09
N GLU A 531 12.50 13.39 -9.13
CA GLU A 531 13.21 13.93 -7.96
C GLU A 531 12.26 14.47 -6.90
N ASN A 532 11.26 15.25 -7.31
CA ASN A 532 10.29 15.86 -6.40
C ASN A 532 9.49 14.80 -5.61
N TYR A 533 9.14 13.67 -6.26
CA TYR A 533 8.39 12.59 -5.63
C TYR A 533 9.28 11.74 -4.72
N LEU A 534 10.51 11.44 -5.16
CA LEU A 534 11.49 10.74 -4.34
C LEU A 534 11.86 11.56 -3.09
N LYS A 535 12.04 12.88 -3.25
CA LYS A 535 12.30 13.83 -2.17
C LYS A 535 11.18 13.86 -1.14
N HIS A 536 9.93 13.98 -1.59
CA HIS A 536 8.77 13.96 -0.71
C HIS A 536 8.69 12.63 0.06
N LYS A 537 8.87 11.50 -0.63
CA LYS A 537 8.83 10.17 -0.01
C LYS A 537 9.94 9.97 1.03
N LEU A 538 11.17 10.38 0.74
CA LEU A 538 12.28 10.35 1.69
C LEU A 538 12.04 11.26 2.91
N GLN A 539 11.47 12.45 2.70
CA GLN A 539 11.09 13.34 3.80
C GLN A 539 9.99 12.73 4.68
N SER A 540 8.95 12.14 4.09
CA SER A 540 7.90 11.46 4.86
C SER A 540 8.46 10.33 5.73
N ILE A 541 9.39 9.54 5.20
CA ILE A 541 10.07 8.48 5.97
C ILE A 541 10.94 9.09 7.07
N LYS A 542 11.75 10.12 6.78
CA LYS A 542 12.60 10.79 7.76
C LYS A 542 11.82 11.40 8.93
N MET A 543 10.61 11.90 8.70
CA MET A 543 9.75 12.41 9.77
C MET A 543 9.34 11.33 10.77
N LEU A 544 9.32 10.06 10.36
CA LEU A 544 8.97 8.92 11.23
C LEU A 544 10.18 8.38 12.00
N ILE A 545 11.41 8.63 11.54
CA ILE A 545 12.65 8.09 12.14
C ILE A 545 12.83 8.47 13.62
N PRO A 546 12.65 9.73 14.07
CA PRO A 546 12.84 10.08 15.48
C PRO A 546 11.89 9.33 16.42
N ASN A 547 10.63 9.16 16.01
CA ASN A 547 9.63 8.44 16.79
C ASN A 547 9.97 6.93 16.86
N ARG A 548 10.35 6.32 15.72
CA ARG A 548 10.75 4.92 15.69
C ARG A 548 12.06 4.67 16.45
N GLN A 549 13.01 5.60 16.44
CA GLN A 549 14.22 5.52 17.29
C GLN A 549 13.84 5.49 18.78
N LEU A 550 12.95 6.37 19.22
CA LEU A 550 12.46 6.39 20.61
C LEU A 550 11.81 5.05 20.99
N GLN A 551 11.01 4.48 20.10
CA GLN A 551 10.41 3.16 20.32
C GLN A 551 11.48 2.05 20.43
N LEU A 552 12.48 2.04 19.55
CA LEU A 552 13.60 1.10 19.61
C LEU A 552 14.38 1.21 20.94
N ASP A 553 14.66 2.44 21.38
CA ASP A 553 15.35 2.71 22.63
C ASP A 553 14.53 2.23 23.85
N ASN A 554 13.21 2.44 23.82
CA ASN A 554 12.30 1.95 24.87
C ASN A 554 12.28 0.41 24.92
N ILE A 555 12.21 -0.25 23.76
CA ILE A 555 12.28 -1.72 23.67
C ILE A 555 13.63 -2.22 24.20
N GLN A 556 14.74 -1.59 23.78
CA GLN A 556 16.09 -1.92 24.25
C GLN A 556 16.22 -1.79 25.76
N GLN A 557 15.73 -0.69 26.32
CA GLN A 557 15.80 -0.43 27.76
C GLN A 557 14.97 -1.44 28.55
N SER A 558 13.78 -1.77 28.05
CA SER A 558 12.86 -2.71 28.68
C SER A 558 13.41 -4.14 28.65
N ILE A 559 13.99 -4.57 27.53
CA ILE A 559 14.68 -5.87 27.41
C ILE A 559 15.90 -5.91 28.31
N ASN A 560 16.72 -4.85 28.35
CA ASN A 560 17.88 -4.80 29.25
C ASN A 560 17.46 -4.90 30.73
N ALA A 561 16.38 -4.21 31.13
CA ALA A 561 15.83 -4.31 32.47
C ALA A 561 15.32 -5.73 32.78
N LEU A 562 14.71 -6.42 31.81
CA LEU A 562 14.30 -7.81 31.95
C LEU A 562 15.51 -8.77 32.08
N LEU A 563 16.52 -8.60 31.23
CA LEU A 563 17.74 -9.41 31.26
C LEU A 563 18.51 -9.28 32.57
N THR A 564 18.41 -8.15 33.28
CA THR A 564 18.98 -8.03 34.64
C THR A 564 18.25 -8.86 35.70
N LYS A 565 17.00 -9.26 35.43
CA LYS A 565 16.19 -10.09 36.33
C LYS A 565 16.30 -11.59 36.02
N LEU A 566 16.73 -11.94 34.81
CA LEU A 566 16.85 -13.33 34.36
C LEU A 566 18.27 -13.87 34.63
N PRO A 567 18.42 -15.18 34.90
CA PRO A 567 19.72 -15.83 34.94
C PRO A 567 20.44 -15.74 33.58
N GLU A 568 21.77 -15.60 33.57
CA GLU A 568 22.55 -15.58 32.32
C GLU A 568 22.46 -16.90 31.52
N SER A 569 22.11 -17.99 32.19
CA SER A 569 21.92 -19.31 31.60
C SER A 569 20.59 -19.47 30.85
N ASP A 570 19.61 -18.58 31.07
CA ASP A 570 18.26 -18.71 30.52
C ASP A 570 18.23 -18.60 28.98
N ASP A 571 17.65 -19.60 28.32
CA ASP A 571 17.61 -19.68 26.86
C ASP A 571 16.67 -18.64 26.25
N HIS A 572 15.58 -18.28 26.93
CA HIS A 572 14.65 -17.24 26.48
C HIS A 572 15.30 -15.86 26.52
N GLY A 573 16.02 -15.54 27.60
CA GLY A 573 16.81 -14.31 27.71
C GLY A 573 17.89 -14.20 26.63
N LYS A 574 18.62 -15.30 26.33
CA LYS A 574 19.60 -15.33 25.23
C LYS A 574 18.95 -15.07 23.87
N LEU A 575 17.83 -15.74 23.59
CA LEU A 575 17.08 -15.57 22.34
C LEU A 575 16.60 -14.11 22.19
N MET A 576 16.05 -13.52 23.26
CA MET A 576 15.58 -12.13 23.26
C MET A 576 16.72 -11.15 23.00
N LYS A 577 17.89 -11.37 23.61
CA LYS A 577 19.10 -10.57 23.34
C LYS A 577 19.56 -10.70 21.89
N GLU A 578 19.51 -11.90 21.32
CA GLU A 578 19.84 -12.13 19.90
C GLU A 578 18.84 -11.44 18.96
N ASN A 579 17.53 -11.55 19.24
CA ASN A 579 16.47 -10.88 18.49
C ASN A 579 16.65 -9.36 18.51
N MET A 580 16.97 -8.79 19.67
CA MET A 580 17.23 -7.36 19.80
C MET A 580 18.49 -6.92 19.01
N ASN A 581 19.57 -7.72 19.05
CA ASN A 581 20.76 -7.44 18.24
C ASN A 581 20.45 -7.49 16.73
N LYS A 582 19.64 -8.46 16.28
CA LYS A 582 19.17 -8.53 14.89
C LYS A 582 18.35 -7.28 14.52
N LEU A 583 17.46 -6.83 15.41
CA LEU A 583 16.65 -5.63 15.20
C LEU A 583 17.53 -4.38 15.04
N ASN A 584 18.50 -4.18 15.93
CA ASN A 584 19.46 -3.06 15.86
C ASN A 584 20.29 -3.06 14.57
N ASN A 585 20.71 -4.25 14.12
CA ASN A 585 21.43 -4.40 12.86
C ASN A 585 20.54 -4.01 11.66
N ARG A 586 19.29 -4.45 11.63
CA ARG A 586 18.34 -4.09 10.55
C ARG A 586 17.98 -2.62 10.56
N TRP A 587 17.82 -2.01 11.74
CA TRP A 587 17.62 -0.57 11.87
C TRP A 587 18.81 0.21 11.29
N SER A 588 20.04 -0.20 11.60
CA SER A 588 21.25 0.41 11.03
C SER A 588 21.32 0.28 9.50
N GLN A 589 20.90 -0.87 8.95
CA GLN A 589 20.80 -1.10 7.51
C GLN A 589 19.78 -0.16 6.84
N LEU A 590 18.62 0.06 7.48
CA LEU A 590 17.61 0.99 6.97
C LEU A 590 18.13 2.44 6.95
N LEU A 591 18.80 2.87 8.02
CA LEU A 591 19.40 4.21 8.08
C LEU A 591 20.45 4.40 6.97
N HIS A 592 21.29 3.39 6.74
CA HIS A 592 22.24 3.40 5.63
C HIS A 592 21.53 3.53 4.29
N LEU A 593 20.48 2.74 4.05
CA LEU A 593 19.69 2.77 2.81
C LEU A 593 19.07 4.15 2.56
N ILE A 594 18.50 4.79 3.59
CA ILE A 594 17.95 6.15 3.50
C ILE A 594 19.03 7.14 3.08
N ASN A 595 20.22 7.08 3.70
CA ASN A 595 21.32 7.97 3.36
C ASN A 595 21.80 7.76 1.91
N THR A 596 21.95 6.49 1.47
CA THR A 596 22.30 6.18 0.08
C THR A 596 21.28 6.77 -0.91
N ARG A 597 19.98 6.61 -0.64
CA ARG A 597 18.92 7.18 -1.49
C ARG A 597 18.88 8.70 -1.50
N GLU A 598 19.26 9.34 -0.41
CA GLU A 598 19.37 10.79 -0.33
C GLU A 598 20.57 11.32 -1.13
N ASP A 599 21.70 10.61 -1.10
CA ASP A 599 22.86 10.96 -1.92
C ASP A 599 22.59 10.73 -3.42
N ASP A 600 21.88 9.65 -3.77
CA ASP A 600 21.36 9.42 -5.13
C ASP A 600 20.47 10.59 -5.59
N LEU A 601 19.54 11.04 -4.73
CA LEU A 601 18.65 12.16 -5.03
C LEU A 601 19.44 13.46 -5.26
N LYS A 602 20.43 13.77 -4.41
CA LYS A 602 21.28 14.96 -4.58
C LYS A 602 22.06 14.90 -5.88
N ALA A 603 22.59 13.74 -6.25
CA ALA A 603 23.26 13.53 -7.52
C ALA A 603 22.30 13.80 -8.69
N ARG A 604 21.09 13.23 -8.66
CA ARG A 604 20.06 13.45 -9.69
C ARG A 604 19.65 14.91 -9.82
N GLU A 605 19.37 15.59 -8.71
CA GLU A 605 19.04 17.02 -8.71
C GLU A 605 20.16 17.86 -9.34
N SER A 606 21.43 17.55 -9.03
CA SER A 606 22.60 18.23 -9.61
C SER A 606 22.73 18.02 -11.12
N PHE A 607 22.59 16.78 -11.60
CA PHE A 607 22.67 16.45 -13.03
C PHE A 607 21.48 17.01 -13.81
N ASN A 608 20.26 16.96 -13.26
CA ASN A 608 19.07 17.53 -13.88
C ASN A 608 19.19 19.05 -14.03
N ASN A 609 19.67 19.75 -13.00
CA ASN A 609 19.90 21.20 -13.06
C ASN A 609 20.94 21.56 -14.13
N SER A 610 22.05 20.82 -14.18
CA SER A 610 23.11 21.02 -15.18
C SER A 610 22.60 20.76 -16.60
N TYR A 611 21.84 19.69 -16.80
CA TYR A 611 21.19 19.36 -18.08
C TYR A 611 20.19 20.45 -18.51
N ALA A 612 19.33 20.90 -17.60
CA ALA A 612 18.35 21.96 -17.87
C ALA A 612 19.03 23.28 -18.26
N GLN A 613 20.12 23.65 -17.57
CA GLN A 613 20.90 24.84 -17.90
C GLN A 613 21.55 24.74 -19.29
N ALA A 614 22.22 23.63 -19.60
CA ALA A 614 22.84 23.40 -20.90
C ALA A 614 21.80 23.42 -22.03
N ARG A 615 20.65 22.77 -21.82
CA ARG A 615 19.52 22.78 -22.76
C ARG A 615 19.00 24.19 -23.02
N ASN A 616 18.80 24.99 -21.98
CA ASN A 616 18.31 26.36 -22.11
C ASN A 616 19.31 27.25 -22.87
N GLN A 617 20.62 27.08 -22.62
CA GLN A 617 21.68 27.77 -23.36
C GLN A 617 21.67 27.42 -24.85
N VAL A 618 21.55 26.13 -25.19
CA VAL A 618 21.42 25.68 -26.59
C VAL A 618 20.17 26.27 -27.23
N GLN A 619 19.04 26.29 -26.52
CA GLN A 619 17.79 26.87 -27.02
C GLN A 619 17.92 28.38 -27.31
N GLU A 620 18.56 29.14 -26.42
CA GLU A 620 18.82 30.58 -26.62
C GLU A 620 19.77 30.83 -27.81
N MET A 621 20.80 30.01 -27.96
CA MET A 621 21.73 30.08 -29.09
C MET A 621 21.03 29.76 -30.42
N LEU A 622 20.12 28.78 -30.43
CA LEU A 622 19.32 28.44 -31.61
C LEU A 622 18.35 29.59 -31.98
N LEU A 623 17.68 30.19 -31.00
CA LEU A 623 16.83 31.37 -31.22
C LEU A 623 17.62 32.56 -31.76
N THR A 624 18.84 32.77 -31.25
CA THR A 624 19.75 33.81 -31.74
C THR A 624 20.19 33.53 -33.18
N ALA A 625 20.50 32.27 -33.51
CA ALA A 625 20.85 31.86 -34.87
C ALA A 625 19.68 32.06 -35.84
N ASP A 626 18.46 31.69 -35.45
CA ASP A 626 17.24 31.88 -36.25
C ASP A 626 16.92 33.37 -36.47
N GLY A 627 17.07 34.19 -35.43
CA GLY A 627 16.98 35.66 -35.54
C GLY A 627 18.00 36.23 -36.53
N ARG A 628 19.24 35.76 -36.50
CA ARG A 628 20.27 36.18 -37.48
C ARG A 628 19.96 35.68 -38.89
N LEU A 629 19.43 34.47 -39.05
CA LEU A 629 19.05 33.88 -40.34
C LEU A 629 17.88 34.65 -41.00
N THR A 630 16.90 35.05 -40.20
CA THR A 630 15.78 35.88 -40.67
C THR A 630 16.24 37.27 -41.10
N THR A 631 17.25 37.86 -40.43
CA THR A 631 17.86 39.12 -40.92
C THR A 631 18.66 38.99 -42.22
N LEU A 632 19.19 37.79 -42.52
CA LEU A 632 19.85 37.48 -43.79
C LEU A 632 18.86 37.25 -44.94
N SER A 633 17.57 37.05 -44.64
CA SER A 633 16.51 36.77 -45.63
C SER A 633 16.11 38.00 -46.49
N SER A 634 16.92 39.06 -46.48
CA SER A 634 16.83 40.13 -47.47
C SER A 634 17.35 39.63 -48.84
N PRO A 635 16.75 40.04 -49.98
CA PRO A 635 17.12 39.51 -51.29
C PRO A 635 18.62 39.65 -51.55
N ILE A 636 19.25 38.60 -52.08
CA ILE A 636 20.65 38.61 -52.50
C ILE A 636 20.78 39.72 -53.55
N THR A 637 21.45 40.81 -53.18
CA THR A 637 21.61 41.97 -54.06
C THR A 637 22.82 41.74 -54.96
N LEU A 638 22.81 42.27 -56.18
CA LEU A 638 23.94 42.20 -57.11
C LEU A 638 25.08 43.18 -56.75
N ASN A 639 25.04 43.80 -55.56
CA ASN A 639 26.04 44.75 -55.10
C ASN A 639 27.17 44.01 -54.38
N LEU A 640 28.39 44.09 -54.91
CA LEU A 640 29.59 43.40 -54.39
C LEU A 640 29.86 43.69 -52.90
N ASN A 641 29.61 44.92 -52.42
CA ASN A 641 29.82 45.28 -51.02
C ASN A 641 28.76 44.65 -50.11
N SER A 642 27.51 44.54 -50.59
CA SER A 642 26.42 43.86 -49.86
C SER A 642 26.61 42.35 -49.85
N VAL A 643 27.10 41.75 -50.94
CA VAL A 643 27.45 40.31 -50.99
C VAL A 643 28.59 40.00 -50.03
N LYS A 644 29.62 40.86 -49.96
CA LYS A 644 30.72 40.70 -48.99
C LYS A 644 30.22 40.78 -47.54
N GLN A 645 29.36 41.75 -47.23
CA GLN A 645 28.72 41.84 -45.91
C GLN A 645 27.81 40.65 -45.58
N GLN A 646 27.08 40.11 -46.57
CA GLN A 646 26.28 38.90 -46.40
C GLN A 646 27.16 37.67 -46.16
N MET A 647 28.31 37.58 -46.83
CA MET A 647 29.29 36.51 -46.65
C MET A 647 29.96 36.57 -45.27
N ASP A 648 30.35 37.76 -44.79
CA ASP A 648 30.93 37.94 -43.46
C ASP A 648 29.92 37.54 -42.37
N LYS A 649 28.66 37.96 -42.50
CA LYS A 649 27.56 37.54 -41.60
C LYS A 649 27.27 36.03 -41.67
N LEU A 650 27.42 35.42 -42.84
CA LEU A 650 27.27 33.96 -43.00
C LEU A 650 28.42 33.20 -42.34
N ASN A 651 29.66 33.71 -42.42
CA ASN A 651 30.81 33.13 -41.73
C ASN A 651 30.66 33.22 -40.21
N GLU A 652 30.09 34.31 -39.68
CA GLU A 652 29.72 34.42 -38.27
C GLU A 652 28.63 33.41 -37.84
N LEU A 653 27.71 33.05 -38.75
CA LEU A 653 26.75 31.98 -38.49
C LEU A 653 27.40 30.59 -38.51
N TYR A 654 28.39 30.37 -39.39
CA TYR A 654 29.15 29.12 -39.41
C TYR A 654 29.97 28.92 -38.14
N SER A 655 30.58 29.97 -37.59
CA SER A 655 31.28 29.87 -36.30
C SER A 655 30.30 29.61 -35.16
N LEU A 656 29.15 30.30 -35.13
CA LEU A 656 28.09 30.06 -34.15
C LEU A 656 27.56 28.61 -34.21
N ARG A 657 27.42 28.04 -35.41
CA ARG A 657 27.00 26.64 -35.60
C ARG A 657 27.96 25.65 -34.95
N GLU A 658 29.27 25.86 -35.05
CA GLU A 658 30.24 24.94 -34.43
C GLU A 658 30.20 25.06 -32.89
N THR A 659 29.97 26.26 -32.35
CA THR A 659 29.72 26.46 -30.92
C THR A 659 28.42 25.80 -30.45
N ILE A 660 27.33 25.88 -31.23
CA ILE A 660 26.07 25.18 -30.96
C ILE A 660 26.29 23.67 -30.89
N LYS A 661 27.02 23.11 -31.86
CA LYS A 661 27.32 21.67 -31.90
C LYS A 661 28.06 21.20 -30.65
N GLN A 662 29.05 21.95 -30.19
CA GLN A 662 29.80 21.60 -28.97
C GLN A 662 28.91 21.58 -27.72
N HIS A 663 27.99 22.54 -27.57
CA HIS A 663 27.04 22.55 -26.45
C HIS A 663 25.97 21.47 -26.59
N LEU A 664 25.62 21.07 -27.82
CA LEU A 664 24.71 19.94 -28.05
C LEU A 664 25.34 18.62 -27.62
N ASP A 665 26.63 18.41 -27.93
CA ASP A 665 27.39 17.24 -27.46
C ASP A 665 27.46 17.19 -25.92
N GLU A 666 27.55 18.35 -25.25
CA GLU A 666 27.49 18.47 -23.79
C GLU A 666 26.11 18.14 -23.23
N VAL A 667 25.04 18.62 -23.86
CA VAL A 667 23.65 18.27 -23.49
C VAL A 667 23.41 16.76 -23.63
N ASP A 668 23.90 16.13 -24.69
CA ASP A 668 23.77 14.68 -24.91
C ASP A 668 24.56 13.88 -23.87
N GLN A 669 25.76 14.35 -23.47
CA GLN A 669 26.54 13.72 -22.40
C GLN A 669 25.85 13.83 -21.04
N LEU A 670 25.33 15.01 -20.69
CA LEU A 670 24.62 15.24 -19.44
C LEU A 670 23.31 14.46 -19.39
N GLY A 671 22.57 14.39 -20.51
CA GLY A 671 21.37 13.57 -20.64
C GLY A 671 21.67 12.08 -20.46
N SER A 672 22.71 11.58 -21.12
CA SER A 672 23.15 10.18 -21.00
C SER A 672 23.60 9.83 -19.59
N ALA A 673 24.30 10.74 -18.90
CA ALA A 673 24.73 10.56 -17.52
C ALA A 673 23.53 10.53 -16.55
N TYR A 674 22.53 11.39 -16.79
CA TYR A 674 21.29 11.42 -16.03
C TYR A 674 20.46 10.13 -16.22
N ASP A 675 20.31 9.65 -17.46
CA ASP A 675 19.63 8.39 -17.77
C ASP A 675 20.37 7.19 -17.12
N THR A 676 21.71 7.22 -17.12
CA THR A 676 22.52 6.20 -16.45
C THR A 676 22.24 6.16 -14.95
N LEU A 677 22.08 7.30 -14.27
CA LEU A 677 21.71 7.35 -12.84
C LEU A 677 20.28 6.86 -12.53
N LEU A 678 19.37 6.96 -13.51
CA LEU A 678 18.04 6.35 -13.42
C LEU A 678 18.10 4.83 -13.56
N HIS A 679 19.06 4.29 -14.32
CA HIS A 679 19.16 2.85 -14.61
C HIS A 679 20.18 2.09 -13.75
N THR A 680 21.21 2.75 -13.21
CA THR A 680 22.29 2.12 -12.41
C THR A 680 21.98 2.01 -10.93
N SER A 681 21.00 2.73 -10.39
CA SER A 681 20.61 2.60 -8.98
C SER A 681 19.87 1.28 -8.67
N SER A 682 19.79 0.38 -9.64
CA SER A 682 19.41 -1.03 -9.46
C SER A 682 20.63 -1.79 -8.94
N GLY A 683 20.89 -1.65 -7.63
CA GLY A 683 21.50 -2.75 -6.90
C GLY A 683 20.59 -3.95 -7.07
N ILE A 684 21.05 -4.96 -7.79
CA ILE A 684 20.48 -6.30 -7.79
C ILE A 684 20.81 -6.90 -6.41
N ASP A 685 20.28 -6.30 -5.34
CA ASP A 685 20.40 -6.82 -4.00
C ASP A 685 19.01 -7.24 -3.54
N LYS A 686 18.89 -8.56 -3.51
CA LYS A 686 17.77 -9.37 -3.06
C LYS A 686 17.13 -8.73 -1.83
N ASN A 687 15.80 -8.59 -1.87
CA ASN A 687 14.87 -8.31 -0.77
C ASN A 687 15.52 -7.88 0.56
N PHE A 688 15.23 -6.65 0.99
CA PHE A 688 15.49 -6.22 2.36
C PHE A 688 14.94 -7.30 3.32
N GLY A 689 15.82 -7.99 4.05
CA GLY A 689 15.42 -8.98 5.07
C GLY A 689 15.70 -10.47 4.83
N ARG A 690 16.18 -10.95 3.67
CA ARG A 690 16.50 -12.41 3.55
C ARG A 690 17.93 -12.72 4.00
N GLY A 691 18.07 -13.06 5.27
CA GLY A 691 19.34 -13.48 5.89
C GLY A 691 20.05 -14.56 5.08
N THR A 692 21.29 -14.29 4.68
CA THR A 692 22.19 -15.26 4.07
C THR A 692 22.82 -16.12 5.16
N THR A 693 22.31 -17.33 5.35
CA THR A 693 23.08 -18.41 5.95
C THR A 693 24.04 -18.97 4.90
N SER A 694 25.28 -18.47 4.84
CA SER A 694 26.48 -19.28 4.56
C SER A 694 27.73 -18.43 4.29
N SER A 695 28.81 -18.89 4.89
CA SER A 695 30.23 -18.63 4.60
C SER A 695 30.88 -17.40 5.23
N SER A 696 31.61 -17.72 6.29
CA SER A 696 32.86 -17.12 6.73
C SER A 696 33.79 -16.67 5.58
N ASP A 697 34.64 -15.71 5.95
CA ASP A 697 35.82 -15.16 5.26
C ASP A 697 35.59 -14.05 4.23
N ALA A 698 35.78 -12.80 4.66
CA ALA A 698 36.79 -11.90 4.07
C ALA A 698 36.91 -10.58 4.87
N HIS A 699 38.04 -10.48 5.57
CA HIS A 699 38.80 -9.30 5.97
C HIS A 699 38.17 -7.89 5.94
N ILE A 700 38.12 -7.33 7.14
CA ILE A 700 38.25 -5.91 7.44
C ILE A 700 39.42 -5.30 6.63
N SER A 701 39.14 -4.25 5.87
CA SER A 701 40.15 -3.26 5.50
C SER A 701 39.50 -1.88 5.43
N ALA A 702 39.91 -1.04 6.37
CA ALA A 702 39.61 0.38 6.38
C ALA A 702 40.44 1.12 5.32
N SER A 703 39.87 2.21 4.82
CA SER A 703 40.52 3.50 4.54
C SER A 703 40.51 4.01 3.09
N SER A 704 40.29 5.33 3.03
CA SER A 704 40.71 6.31 2.03
C SER A 704 39.72 6.71 0.93
N ALA A 705 39.18 7.92 1.10
CA ALA A 705 38.59 8.77 0.09
C ALA A 705 39.54 9.03 -1.10
N VAL A 706 39.05 8.85 -2.34
CA VAL A 706 39.46 9.59 -3.56
C VAL A 706 38.29 9.52 -4.58
N PRO A 707 37.92 10.61 -5.29
CA PRO A 707 36.90 10.58 -6.33
C PRO A 707 37.44 9.92 -7.60
N ARG A 708 36.75 8.90 -8.12
CA ARG A 708 37.18 8.20 -9.33
C ARG A 708 36.68 8.93 -10.59
N VAL A 709 37.57 9.72 -11.17
CA VAL A 709 37.50 10.20 -12.56
C VAL A 709 37.41 8.99 -13.50
N SER A 710 36.43 8.97 -14.40
CA SER A 710 36.41 8.03 -15.53
C SER A 710 36.66 8.78 -16.83
N THR A 711 37.86 8.53 -17.36
CA THR A 711 38.43 9.04 -18.60
C THR A 711 37.77 8.41 -19.83
N SER A 712 37.51 9.26 -20.82
CA SER A 712 37.32 8.89 -22.22
C SER A 712 38.62 8.34 -22.83
N ALA A 713 38.49 7.34 -23.72
CA ALA A 713 39.17 7.20 -25.03
C ALA A 713 39.33 5.72 -25.43
N ALA A 714 38.76 5.36 -26.59
CA ALA A 714 39.51 4.88 -27.75
C ALA A 714 38.53 4.31 -28.80
N TYR A 715 38.43 4.95 -29.97
CA TYR A 715 38.50 4.28 -31.28
C TYR A 715 38.47 5.35 -32.41
N LYS A 716 39.67 5.71 -32.88
CA LYS A 716 40.00 6.17 -34.25
C LYS A 716 41.11 5.19 -34.67
N GLN A 717 41.15 4.58 -35.86
CA GLN A 717 41.09 5.14 -37.20
C GLN A 717 41.11 3.96 -38.20
N SER A 718 40.45 4.09 -39.36
CA SER A 718 40.96 3.55 -40.63
C SER A 718 40.22 4.21 -41.80
N LYS A 719 40.94 5.08 -42.52
CA LYS A 719 40.64 5.53 -43.88
C LYS A 719 41.51 4.68 -44.79
N ASP A 720 40.92 4.00 -45.77
CA ASP A 720 41.46 3.99 -47.13
C ASP A 720 40.42 3.49 -48.15
N ASN A 721 40.36 4.21 -49.27
CA ASN A 721 39.45 4.10 -50.39
C ASN A 721 39.76 2.89 -51.30
N LYS A 722 38.74 2.35 -52.00
CA LYS A 722 38.80 2.11 -53.46
C LYS A 722 37.44 1.75 -54.09
N LEU A 723 37.03 2.61 -55.04
CA LEU A 723 36.46 2.35 -56.36
C LEU A 723 35.11 1.60 -56.55
N MET A 724 34.16 2.39 -57.09
CA MET A 724 33.36 2.15 -58.32
C MET A 724 32.14 1.21 -58.33
N ASN A 725 31.06 1.82 -58.85
CA ASN A 725 30.02 1.33 -59.76
C ASN A 725 28.69 0.78 -59.22
N VAL A 726 27.69 1.68 -59.24
CA VAL A 726 26.61 1.75 -60.25
C VAL A 726 25.52 0.63 -60.28
N LEU A 727 24.26 1.12 -60.27
CA LEU A 727 22.94 0.53 -60.61
C LEU A 727 22.08 -0.09 -59.49
N SER A 728 20.93 0.55 -59.28
CA SER A 728 19.70 -0.05 -58.71
C SER A 728 19.17 -1.19 -59.60
N PRO A 729 18.22 -2.03 -59.12
CA PRO A 729 16.81 -1.67 -59.36
C PRO A 729 15.80 -2.08 -58.27
N MET A 730 14.61 -1.51 -58.44
CA MET A 730 13.32 -1.80 -57.80
C MET A 730 12.79 -3.24 -58.02
N ALA A 731 11.75 -3.54 -57.23
CA ALA A 731 10.65 -4.52 -57.40
C ALA A 731 10.85 -5.89 -56.72
N SER A 732 9.84 -6.61 -56.23
CA SER A 732 8.47 -6.34 -55.76
C SER A 732 7.91 -7.67 -55.22
N SER A 733 6.89 -7.60 -54.35
CA SER A 733 5.71 -8.49 -54.34
C SER A 733 5.77 -9.94 -53.80
N GLY A 734 4.69 -10.27 -53.07
CA GLY A 734 4.21 -11.60 -52.68
C GLY A 734 3.38 -11.51 -51.39
N SER A 735 2.21 -10.85 -51.33
CA SER A 735 0.88 -11.23 -51.86
C SER A 735 0.27 -12.51 -51.24
N SER A 736 -0.88 -12.34 -50.55
CA SER A 736 -2.14 -13.13 -50.59
C SER A 736 -3.04 -12.58 -49.45
N GLY A 737 -4.31 -12.19 -49.57
CA GLY A 737 -5.32 -12.18 -50.63
C GLY A 737 -6.73 -12.37 -50.02
N ILE A 738 -7.62 -11.36 -50.16
CA ILE A 738 -9.06 -11.42 -50.55
C ILE A 738 -10.04 -12.24 -49.64
N SER A 739 -11.16 -11.72 -49.10
CA SER A 739 -12.44 -11.35 -49.76
C SER A 739 -13.39 -10.67 -48.74
N SER A 740 -13.92 -9.46 -48.97
CA SER A 740 -15.24 -9.11 -49.56
C SER A 740 -16.50 -9.42 -48.71
N ALA A 741 -17.25 -8.38 -48.31
CA ALA A 741 -18.69 -8.18 -48.63
C ALA A 741 -19.37 -7.21 -47.64
N ASP A 742 -19.85 -6.08 -48.16
CA ASP A 742 -20.96 -5.27 -47.62
C ASP A 742 -22.28 -6.08 -47.71
N PRO A 743 -23.33 -5.84 -46.88
CA PRO A 743 -24.15 -4.62 -47.05
C PRO A 743 -24.87 -4.03 -45.81
N MET A 744 -25.29 -2.78 -45.99
CA MET A 744 -26.33 -2.04 -45.25
C MET A 744 -27.58 -2.86 -44.84
N CYS A 745 -28.12 -2.59 -43.64
CA CYS A 745 -29.58 -2.46 -43.42
C CYS A 745 -29.93 -1.82 -42.05
N ASN A 746 -30.58 -0.66 -42.13
CA ASN A 746 -31.75 -0.20 -41.37
C ASN A 746 -32.12 -0.90 -40.05
N LEU A 747 -32.23 -0.09 -38.99
CA LEU A 747 -33.28 -0.26 -37.98
C LEU A 747 -33.84 1.11 -37.57
N HIS A 748 -34.89 1.51 -38.29
CA HIS A 748 -35.86 2.49 -37.83
C HIS A 748 -36.69 1.87 -36.70
N GLY A 749 -36.58 2.43 -35.49
CA GLY A 749 -37.56 2.26 -34.42
C GLY A 749 -38.21 3.60 -34.12
N LYS A 750 -39.43 3.80 -34.64
CA LYS A 750 -40.30 4.95 -34.34
C LYS A 750 -40.60 5.02 -32.84
N LEU A 751 -40.36 6.18 -32.23
CA LEU A 751 -41.26 6.72 -31.19
C LEU A 751 -41.31 8.24 -31.34
N SER A 752 -42.52 8.74 -31.46
CA SER A 752 -42.86 10.12 -31.77
C SER A 752 -43.54 10.82 -30.59
N PHE A 753 -43.27 12.13 -30.48
CA PHE A 753 -44.03 13.22 -29.83
C PHE A 753 -43.83 13.45 -28.32
N PRO A 754 -44.05 14.69 -27.81
CA PRO A 754 -43.98 16.01 -28.47
C PRO A 754 -43.19 17.08 -27.67
N SER A 755 -42.84 18.16 -28.38
CA SER A 755 -42.44 19.47 -27.84
C SER A 755 -43.35 19.97 -26.73
N ILE A 756 -42.79 20.56 -25.68
CA ILE A 756 -43.40 21.67 -24.95
C ILE A 756 -42.31 22.69 -24.64
N MET A 757 -42.52 23.91 -25.13
CA MET A 757 -41.79 25.12 -24.78
C MET A 757 -41.76 25.30 -23.26
N HIS A 758 -40.57 25.37 -22.67
CA HIS A 758 -40.11 26.53 -21.90
C HIS A 758 -38.62 26.45 -21.63
#